data_AF-A0A182LYV6-F1
#
_entry.id   AF-A0A182LYV6-F1
#
_cell.length_a   1.000
_cell.length_b   1.000
_cell.length_c   1.000
_cell.angle_alpha   90.00
_cell.angle_beta   90.00
_cell.angle_gamma   90.00
#
_symmetry.space_group_name_H-M   'P 1'
#
loop_
_entity.id
_entity.type
_entity.pdbx_description
1 polymer ?
#
loop_
_entity_poly.entity_id
_entity_poly.type
_entity_poly.pdbx_seq_one_letter_code
_entity_poly.pdbx_strand_id
1 'polypeptide(L)'
;MKSLTVMLFQSVLLLFALRTRGITAQSQGNEQTSHIVLLGSTRTDGTREFRCGGSYLGRNVVLAGAHCASGKGQPTLDTVRFGSGTDNVMHFRIVNHTLHYRYKPQFEYHNMAVYFLDASPDVVGAGRFKPACILKPHMKQGTVQMVGDGTNGRGLALQTTALDVVASEKCHEYYNPIPKLRFGVLLCCFCAMNSDTTECSNMHSSPLQLVINRSGKRVPFLIGHKSIGKACGVKSPAVFTRYGSYYEWLETITNLPLEATDCHLRYHKYGDYYLVYPIYGVPARQGEFAHMAAIGWRQSNGSINFDCGGSLVTTRHVLTAAHCAVNDDGVAPQVVRLGVIDITVGLYDPQNQFAQEYTITSFRRHPEHEFRTEYHDIALVTLDRAVTLTSAVVPACLWTGARVPDRRLEAAGFGQTSFGGERTPILLKVQLSPVDNGACGRFYPPGRRRRQGLIDQQLCAADERMDTCHGDSGGPLQIKLMANNRLIPFIVGVTSFGRFCGTATPAVYTRVSSYVDWIQTETGQSFDARACAARHINVREIEEAMIANRFGDKLFVEPEKSYMDLETVAKHRVYLGYSTASGRIQWNCGGVLINENFVLTVAHCDRFVLNKTPDYVKAGDLDIFKDHPHAQIVQIEQFIKHPDYRDGGGSIDNDIALVKLRTNLRLEPNVVPACILNSDSFSLPFYEMAGLGPYNMNNFLMDDEPLSNNNTLVLTRMRADSSSCSWQSSNKIMCTRNNQSLVPGTCRIEHGGPLEREIWHHDRYYTYVFGLTVAGEDCGFGSEANYVNIASHIRWIEQTVLGSNNRRRQSRSTRTKRQIVFPNSGEYVASYAVIQSCQLPDGRRGSCKPYSSCSSALMGTTISICQHGIEPIVCCASATSTTTATGTLTRPTRLSAGGSGYKLNSCVSYWKQYKRPPSEEFEHIPSEGRPVGAEEYPHVATIGNSQQNVWPCAGVLVSDRYVMSAASCFASGRSLRSVQLGHGVGNPTVFEIDEIINHPSYGRMLKDNYNLALIRLKNPVRFSSAILPACLWTKSDMVPLKLYSVGRGSDGQMQVYPRSAMYNADCRALPTGDNSIMDAENVCIENYYATDTVCPDAPGNPVEGIVDYNGTRIPLIVGTTSYTGGCLTAAKTQTFAILSRIAVHMTWIKGIVER
;
A
#
# COMPACT_ATOMS: atom_id res chain seq x y z
N MET A 1 10.39 -33.45 -75.79
CA MET A 1 8.98 -33.86 -75.96
C MET A 1 8.49 -34.33 -74.62
N LYS A 2 7.55 -33.57 -74.05
CA LYS A 2 6.13 -33.89 -74.18
C LYS A 2 5.87 -35.17 -73.40
N SER A 3 5.32 -35.02 -72.21
CA SER A 3 3.87 -35.05 -72.11
C SER A 3 3.38 -36.42 -72.55
N LEU A 4 3.41 -37.36 -71.62
CA LEU A 4 2.36 -38.37 -71.48
C LEU A 4 2.39 -38.97 -70.07
N THR A 5 2.77 -38.17 -69.06
CA THR A 5 2.61 -38.51 -67.63
C THR A 5 1.15 -38.20 -67.24
N VAL A 6 0.26 -38.83 -68.01
CA VAL A 6 -1.18 -38.74 -67.99
C VAL A 6 -1.67 -40.15 -67.68
N MET A 7 -2.60 -40.21 -66.73
CA MET A 7 -3.53 -41.30 -66.51
C MET A 7 -3.06 -42.48 -65.65
N LEU A 8 -3.58 -42.41 -64.41
CA LEU A 8 -4.08 -43.55 -63.62
C LEU A 8 -3.01 -44.38 -62.92
N PHE A 9 -2.55 -43.89 -61.77
CA PHE A 9 -2.69 -44.58 -60.46
C PHE A 9 -2.09 -43.71 -59.33
N GLN A 10 -2.53 -42.45 -59.27
CA GLN A 10 -2.50 -41.62 -58.06
C GLN A 10 -3.59 -42.13 -57.10
N SER A 11 -3.41 -43.32 -56.51
CA SER A 11 -4.46 -44.00 -55.75
C SER A 11 -4.07 -44.40 -54.32
N VAL A 12 -2.89 -44.03 -53.83
CA VAL A 12 -2.45 -44.37 -52.45
C VAL A 12 -1.85 -43.18 -51.67
N LEU A 13 -1.72 -41.98 -52.27
CA LEU A 13 -1.21 -40.79 -51.56
C LEU A 13 -2.00 -39.50 -51.84
N LEU A 14 -3.32 -39.61 -52.05
CA LEU A 14 -4.21 -38.45 -52.27
C LEU A 14 -5.56 -38.57 -51.56
N LEU A 15 -5.53 -39.00 -50.29
CA LEU A 15 -6.64 -38.84 -49.32
C LEU A 15 -6.25 -37.95 -48.12
N PHE A 16 -5.06 -37.33 -48.17
CA PHE A 16 -4.53 -36.43 -47.15
C PHE A 16 -4.07 -35.09 -47.76
N ALA A 17 -4.93 -34.42 -48.54
CA ALA A 17 -4.93 -32.97 -48.72
C ALA A 17 -6.19 -32.52 -49.50
N LEU A 18 -6.94 -31.58 -48.90
CA LEU A 18 -7.85 -30.63 -49.55
C LEU A 18 -9.12 -31.18 -50.25
N ARG A 19 -10.13 -31.49 -49.43
CA ARG A 19 -11.50 -30.91 -49.53
C ARG A 19 -12.39 -31.47 -48.42
N THR A 20 -11.94 -31.37 -47.17
CA THR A 20 -12.89 -31.08 -46.10
C THR A 20 -13.45 -29.70 -46.43
N ARG A 21 -14.69 -29.68 -46.91
CA ARG A 21 -15.54 -28.48 -46.93
C ARG A 21 -15.25 -27.68 -45.67
N GLY A 22 -14.90 -26.41 -45.88
CA GLY A 22 -14.42 -25.51 -44.86
C GLY A 22 -15.31 -25.52 -43.63
N ILE A 23 -14.75 -26.03 -42.54
CA ILE A 23 -15.00 -25.53 -41.19
C ILE A 23 -13.61 -25.12 -40.68
N THR A 24 -12.99 -24.17 -41.39
CA THR A 24 -11.67 -23.62 -41.05
C THR A 24 -11.82 -22.51 -40.01
N ALA A 25 -11.14 -22.67 -38.87
CA ALA A 25 -10.55 -21.60 -38.07
C ALA A 25 -11.45 -20.46 -37.52
N GLN A 26 -12.77 -20.65 -37.38
CA GLN A 26 -13.67 -19.57 -36.96
C GLN A 26 -14.09 -19.59 -35.47
N SER A 27 -13.72 -20.62 -34.67
CA SER A 27 -14.24 -20.74 -33.28
C SER A 27 -13.29 -20.38 -32.14
N GLN A 28 -11.96 -20.32 -32.34
CA GLN A 28 -11.01 -19.96 -31.27
C GLN A 28 -10.65 -18.47 -31.19
N GLY A 29 -10.99 -17.65 -32.20
CA GLY A 29 -10.73 -16.21 -32.20
C GLY A 29 -11.77 -15.34 -31.47
N ASN A 30 -12.92 -15.93 -31.08
CA ASN A 30 -14.13 -15.15 -30.78
C ASN A 30 -14.18 -14.53 -29.38
N GLU A 31 -13.50 -15.09 -28.37
CA GLU A 31 -13.52 -14.52 -27.02
C GLU A 31 -12.51 -13.38 -26.82
N GLN A 32 -11.40 -13.37 -27.56
CA GLN A 32 -10.33 -12.38 -27.37
C GLN A 32 -10.63 -11.02 -28.00
N THR A 33 -11.63 -10.95 -28.89
CA THR A 33 -12.00 -9.74 -29.64
C THR A 33 -13.47 -9.35 -29.44
N SER A 34 -14.20 -10.04 -28.55
CA SER A 34 -15.63 -9.79 -28.30
C SER A 34 -15.94 -8.39 -27.75
N HIS A 35 -14.92 -7.72 -27.20
CA HIS A 35 -14.98 -6.36 -26.68
C HIS A 35 -14.48 -5.32 -27.69
N ILE A 36 -14.06 -5.72 -28.89
CA ILE A 36 -13.52 -4.82 -29.91
C ILE A 36 -14.65 -4.38 -30.84
N VAL A 37 -14.71 -3.10 -31.13
CA VAL A 37 -15.79 -2.51 -31.93
C VAL A 37 -15.29 -1.51 -32.95
N LEU A 38 -16.09 -1.28 -33.99
CA LEU A 38 -15.82 -0.25 -35.00
C LEU A 38 -16.86 0.85 -34.90
N LEU A 39 -16.42 2.11 -34.88
CA LEU A 39 -17.29 3.28 -34.87
C LEU A 39 -17.34 3.92 -36.27
N GLY A 40 -18.54 4.30 -36.69
CA GLY A 40 -18.81 4.79 -38.03
C GLY A 40 -19.96 5.80 -38.10
N SER A 41 -20.20 6.29 -39.31
CA SER A 41 -21.33 7.17 -39.63
C SER A 41 -22.18 6.57 -40.74
N THR A 42 -23.48 6.88 -40.73
CA THR A 42 -24.44 6.43 -41.74
C THR A 42 -24.60 7.52 -42.80
N ARG A 43 -24.35 7.20 -44.07
CA ARG A 43 -24.54 8.11 -45.21
C ARG A 43 -26.04 8.25 -45.53
N THR A 44 -26.39 9.28 -46.29
CA THR A 44 -27.78 9.59 -46.69
C THR A 44 -28.44 8.49 -47.53
N ASP A 45 -27.65 7.64 -48.19
CA ASP A 45 -28.10 6.45 -48.93
C ASP A 45 -28.29 5.20 -48.05
N GLY A 46 -28.10 5.33 -46.73
CA GLY A 46 -28.20 4.22 -45.77
C GLY A 46 -26.94 3.38 -45.62
N THR A 47 -25.87 3.66 -46.39
CA THR A 47 -24.60 2.93 -46.26
C THR A 47 -23.82 3.38 -45.02
N ARG A 48 -23.25 2.43 -44.27
CA ARG A 48 -22.51 2.71 -43.02
C ARG A 48 -21.01 2.62 -43.25
N GLU A 49 -20.29 3.68 -42.93
CA GLU A 49 -18.84 3.78 -43.12
C GLU A 49 -18.12 3.86 -41.76
N PHE A 50 -17.27 2.88 -41.48
CA PHE A 50 -16.55 2.75 -40.20
C PHE A 50 -15.14 3.28 -40.32
N ARG A 51 -14.73 4.15 -39.40
CA ARG A 51 -13.51 4.95 -39.54
C ARG A 51 -12.59 4.89 -38.31
N CYS A 52 -13.11 4.43 -37.17
CA CYS A 52 -12.37 4.34 -35.92
C CYS A 52 -12.56 2.99 -35.21
N GLY A 53 -11.50 2.54 -34.54
CA GLY A 53 -11.59 1.44 -33.58
C GLY A 53 -12.07 1.91 -32.21
N GLY A 54 -12.63 0.99 -31.43
CA GLY A 54 -13.00 1.23 -30.05
C GLY A 54 -13.14 -0.05 -29.23
N SER A 55 -13.38 0.14 -27.94
CA SER A 55 -13.38 -0.92 -26.94
C SER A 55 -14.65 -0.88 -26.09
N TYR A 56 -15.40 -1.96 -26.06
CA TYR A 56 -16.59 -2.15 -25.24
C TYR A 56 -16.23 -2.49 -23.79
N LEU A 57 -16.70 -1.68 -22.85
CA LEU A 57 -16.37 -1.81 -21.43
C LEU A 57 -17.52 -2.41 -20.59
N GLY A 58 -18.70 -2.63 -21.19
CA GLY A 58 -19.86 -3.22 -20.52
C GLY A 58 -21.07 -2.31 -20.52
N ARG A 59 -22.23 -2.88 -20.16
CA ARG A 59 -23.55 -2.25 -20.32
C ARG A 59 -23.69 -1.71 -21.74
N ASN A 60 -23.75 -0.40 -21.94
CA ASN A 60 -23.87 0.26 -23.24
C ASN A 60 -22.68 1.18 -23.56
N VAL A 61 -21.49 0.90 -23.02
CA VAL A 61 -20.34 1.84 -23.05
C VAL A 61 -19.23 1.38 -23.98
N VAL A 62 -18.77 2.28 -24.85
CA VAL A 62 -17.65 2.08 -25.78
C VAL A 62 -16.61 3.18 -25.64
N LEU A 63 -15.34 2.82 -25.61
CA LEU A 63 -14.21 3.74 -25.48
C LEU A 63 -13.42 3.85 -26.79
N ALA A 64 -13.11 5.06 -27.23
CA ALA A 64 -12.25 5.33 -28.37
C ALA A 64 -11.44 6.62 -28.17
N GLY A 65 -10.57 6.98 -29.11
CA GLY A 65 -9.78 8.20 -29.10
C GLY A 65 -10.62 9.41 -29.48
N ALA A 66 -10.39 10.55 -28.82
CA ALA A 66 -11.23 11.74 -29.00
C ALA A 66 -11.22 12.32 -30.41
N HIS A 67 -10.14 12.08 -31.18
CA HIS A 67 -10.06 12.50 -32.58
C HIS A 67 -11.16 11.88 -33.45
N CYS A 68 -11.70 10.72 -33.05
CA CYS A 68 -12.83 10.07 -33.72
C CYS A 68 -14.13 10.89 -33.61
N ALA A 69 -14.26 11.76 -32.60
CA ALA A 69 -15.46 12.56 -32.38
C ALA A 69 -15.43 13.92 -33.10
N SER A 70 -14.24 14.48 -33.40
CA SER A 70 -14.09 15.89 -33.79
C SER A 70 -13.14 16.14 -34.96
N GLY A 71 -12.99 15.18 -35.89
CA GLY A 71 -12.16 15.36 -37.08
C GLY A 71 -12.66 16.53 -37.95
N LYS A 72 -11.80 17.50 -38.27
CA LYS A 72 -12.16 18.64 -39.14
C LYS A 72 -12.70 18.13 -40.48
N GLY A 73 -13.95 18.48 -40.80
CA GLY A 73 -14.60 18.15 -42.06
C GLY A 73 -15.19 16.73 -42.18
N GLN A 74 -15.28 15.97 -41.08
CA GLN A 74 -15.86 14.61 -41.10
C GLN A 74 -17.27 14.57 -40.48
N PRO A 75 -18.18 13.71 -41.00
CA PRO A 75 -19.51 13.52 -40.42
C PRO A 75 -19.44 12.87 -39.03
N THR A 76 -20.35 13.27 -38.14
CA THR A 76 -20.44 12.77 -36.77
C THR A 76 -20.71 11.27 -36.73
N LEU A 77 -20.00 10.54 -35.86
CA LEU A 77 -20.21 9.10 -35.67
C LEU A 77 -21.57 8.84 -35.02
N ASP A 78 -22.37 7.96 -35.62
CA ASP A 78 -23.74 7.65 -35.20
C ASP A 78 -23.98 6.15 -34.95
N THR A 79 -23.02 5.29 -35.27
CA THR A 79 -23.19 3.83 -35.17
C THR A 79 -21.91 3.13 -34.70
N VAL A 80 -22.09 2.05 -33.93
CA VAL A 80 -21.04 1.13 -33.51
C VAL A 80 -21.37 -0.29 -33.98
N ARG A 81 -20.39 -0.94 -34.60
CA ARG A 81 -20.46 -2.32 -35.07
C ARG A 81 -19.74 -3.25 -34.09
N PHE A 82 -20.44 -4.30 -33.67
CA PHE A 82 -19.94 -5.41 -32.85
C PHE A 82 -19.87 -6.69 -33.68
N GLY A 83 -18.93 -7.57 -33.36
CA GLY A 83 -18.77 -8.86 -34.03
C GLY A 83 -18.16 -8.79 -35.43
N SER A 84 -17.38 -7.74 -35.73
CA SER A 84 -16.63 -7.61 -36.99
C SER A 84 -15.68 -8.81 -37.19
N GLY A 85 -15.80 -9.52 -38.32
CA GLY A 85 -15.08 -10.79 -38.56
C GLY A 85 -15.82 -12.05 -38.12
N THR A 86 -17.07 -11.93 -37.67
CA THR A 86 -17.95 -13.05 -37.31
C THR A 86 -19.20 -13.06 -38.21
N ASP A 87 -19.86 -14.21 -38.34
CA ASP A 87 -21.09 -14.33 -39.15
C ASP A 87 -22.32 -13.64 -38.50
N ASN A 88 -22.16 -13.05 -37.31
CA ASN A 88 -23.24 -12.46 -36.50
C ASN A 88 -22.94 -11.00 -36.11
N VAL A 89 -22.83 -10.14 -37.12
CA VAL A 89 -22.57 -8.70 -36.93
C VAL A 89 -23.81 -8.01 -36.37
N MET A 90 -23.63 -7.19 -35.32
CA MET A 90 -24.69 -6.35 -34.75
C MET A 90 -24.27 -4.88 -34.77
N HIS A 91 -25.22 -3.99 -35.07
CA HIS A 91 -25.02 -2.54 -35.04
C HIS A 91 -25.86 -1.93 -33.91
N PHE A 92 -25.23 -1.06 -33.15
CA PHE A 92 -25.85 -0.29 -32.09
C PHE A 92 -25.72 1.20 -32.43
N ARG A 93 -26.74 1.99 -32.11
CA ARG A 93 -26.73 3.42 -32.40
C ARG A 93 -25.99 4.16 -31.29
N ILE A 94 -25.13 5.10 -31.65
CA ILE A 94 -24.52 6.02 -30.70
C ILE A 94 -25.58 7.04 -30.31
N VAL A 95 -25.91 7.09 -29.02
CA VAL A 95 -26.87 8.04 -28.47
C VAL A 95 -26.18 9.30 -27.98
N ASN A 96 -25.01 9.13 -27.37
CA ASN A 96 -24.22 10.24 -26.85
C ASN A 96 -22.74 9.89 -26.81
N HIS A 97 -21.88 10.90 -26.73
CA HIS A 97 -20.47 10.69 -26.41
C HIS A 97 -19.92 11.84 -25.57
N THR A 98 -18.87 11.57 -24.81
CA THR A 98 -18.20 12.52 -23.94
C THR A 98 -16.70 12.49 -24.18
N LEU A 99 -16.11 13.66 -24.36
CA LEU A 99 -14.67 13.84 -24.53
C LEU A 99 -14.00 14.09 -23.17
N HIS A 100 -12.77 13.61 -23.01
CA HIS A 100 -11.96 13.88 -21.83
C HIS A 100 -11.72 15.40 -21.64
N TYR A 101 -11.85 15.90 -20.41
CA TYR A 101 -11.89 17.34 -20.09
C TYR A 101 -10.61 18.13 -20.44
N ARG A 102 -9.46 17.44 -20.58
CA ARG A 102 -8.20 18.03 -21.06
C ARG A 102 -8.09 18.07 -22.60
N TYR A 103 -9.16 17.71 -23.33
CA TYR A 103 -9.22 17.80 -24.78
C TYR A 103 -9.04 19.24 -25.27
N LYS A 104 -7.90 19.47 -25.92
CA LYS A 104 -7.60 20.69 -26.65
C LYS A 104 -7.39 20.33 -28.12
N PRO A 105 -8.19 20.88 -29.05
CA PRO A 105 -8.13 20.54 -30.47
C PRO A 105 -6.73 20.67 -31.10
N GLN A 106 -5.87 21.53 -30.55
CA GLN A 106 -4.50 21.74 -31.04
C GLN A 106 -3.47 20.67 -30.62
N PHE A 107 -3.81 19.75 -29.71
CA PHE A 107 -2.93 18.71 -29.15
C PHE A 107 -3.52 17.31 -29.38
N GLU A 108 -3.14 16.68 -30.50
CA GLU A 108 -3.74 15.43 -31.02
C GLU A 108 -3.39 14.16 -30.22
N TYR A 109 -2.43 14.21 -29.30
CA TYR A 109 -1.84 13.03 -28.64
C TYR A 109 -2.45 12.68 -27.27
N HIS A 110 -3.45 13.43 -26.77
CA HIS A 110 -3.80 13.41 -25.35
C HIS A 110 -5.23 13.04 -24.97
N ASN A 111 -6.03 12.36 -25.79
CA ASN A 111 -7.47 12.41 -25.56
C ASN A 111 -8.29 11.17 -25.90
N MET A 112 -9.27 10.91 -25.02
CA MET A 112 -10.21 9.79 -25.02
C MET A 112 -11.65 10.29 -25.16
N ALA A 113 -12.50 9.47 -25.79
CA ALA A 113 -13.92 9.66 -25.96
C ALA A 113 -14.68 8.41 -25.52
N VAL A 114 -15.66 8.61 -24.64
CA VAL A 114 -16.60 7.57 -24.23
C VAL A 114 -17.89 7.75 -25.01
N TYR A 115 -18.34 6.71 -25.69
CA TYR A 115 -19.55 6.63 -26.48
C TYR A 115 -20.57 5.75 -25.76
N PHE A 116 -21.82 6.22 -25.70
CA PHE A 116 -22.93 5.51 -25.10
C PHE A 116 -23.88 5.04 -26.19
N LEU A 117 -24.25 3.76 -26.11
CA LEU A 117 -25.11 3.09 -27.07
C LEU A 117 -26.57 3.09 -26.62
N ASP A 118 -27.46 2.88 -27.58
CA ASP A 118 -28.91 2.81 -27.40
C ASP A 118 -29.39 1.55 -26.67
N ALA A 119 -28.59 0.49 -26.68
CA ALA A 119 -28.85 -0.73 -25.95
C ALA A 119 -27.55 -1.35 -25.41
N SER A 120 -27.68 -2.26 -24.44
CA SER A 120 -26.53 -2.98 -23.86
C SER A 120 -26.20 -4.22 -24.70
N PRO A 121 -25.04 -4.27 -25.40
CA PRO A 121 -24.73 -5.35 -26.33
C PRO A 121 -24.55 -6.72 -25.66
N ASP A 122 -24.07 -6.78 -24.43
CA ASP A 122 -23.97 -8.02 -23.64
C ASP A 122 -25.34 -8.66 -23.37
N VAL A 123 -26.38 -7.83 -23.14
CA VAL A 123 -27.76 -8.30 -22.93
C VAL A 123 -28.42 -8.68 -24.26
N VAL A 124 -28.38 -7.79 -25.25
CA VAL A 124 -29.03 -8.00 -26.56
C VAL A 124 -28.35 -9.12 -27.35
N GLY A 125 -27.03 -9.23 -27.23
CA GLY A 125 -26.23 -10.30 -27.82
C GLY A 125 -26.28 -11.61 -27.03
N ALA A 126 -27.07 -11.71 -25.96
CA ALA A 126 -27.20 -12.89 -25.09
C ALA A 126 -25.85 -13.43 -24.57
N GLY A 127 -25.01 -12.54 -24.04
CA GLY A 127 -23.70 -12.85 -23.46
C GLY A 127 -22.58 -13.10 -24.47
N ARG A 128 -22.85 -12.96 -25.77
CA ARG A 128 -21.84 -13.15 -26.84
C ARG A 128 -20.80 -12.03 -26.86
N PHE A 129 -21.19 -10.79 -26.56
CA PHE A 129 -20.26 -9.66 -26.46
C PHE A 129 -19.87 -9.49 -25.00
N LYS A 130 -18.62 -9.80 -24.68
CA LYS A 130 -18.09 -9.67 -23.32
C LYS A 130 -17.36 -8.33 -23.19
N PRO A 131 -17.56 -7.60 -22.08
CA PRO A 131 -16.80 -6.38 -21.81
C PRO A 131 -15.33 -6.69 -21.53
N ALA A 132 -14.45 -5.74 -21.85
CA ALA A 132 -13.05 -5.83 -21.48
C ALA A 132 -12.71 -5.05 -20.20
N CYS A 133 -11.73 -5.58 -19.48
CA CYS A 133 -11.15 -4.95 -18.30
C CYS A 133 -9.96 -4.05 -18.70
N ILE A 134 -9.71 -3.00 -17.92
CA ILE A 134 -8.59 -2.08 -18.11
C ILE A 134 -7.48 -2.43 -17.12
N LEU A 135 -6.23 -2.46 -17.59
CA LEU A 135 -5.06 -2.78 -16.77
C LEU A 135 -4.37 -1.48 -16.31
N LYS A 136 -4.25 -1.26 -14.98
CA LYS A 136 -3.70 -0.04 -14.35
C LYS A 136 -2.14 0.12 -14.34
N PRO A 137 -1.28 -0.93 -14.35
CA PRO A 137 0.18 -0.81 -14.27
C PRO A 137 0.91 -0.25 -15.52
N HIS A 138 2.13 0.24 -15.33
CA HIS A 138 3.01 0.80 -16.36
C HIS A 138 3.84 -0.28 -17.08
N MET A 139 3.61 -0.50 -18.38
CA MET A 139 4.45 -1.38 -19.21
C MET A 139 5.73 -0.64 -19.63
N LYS A 140 6.92 -1.21 -19.36
CA LYS A 140 8.22 -0.64 -19.76
C LYS A 140 8.86 -1.37 -20.94
N GLN A 141 8.58 -2.67 -21.10
CA GLN A 141 9.07 -3.54 -22.16
C GLN A 141 8.03 -4.66 -22.41
N GLY A 142 8.14 -5.36 -23.53
CA GLY A 142 7.32 -6.53 -23.87
C GLY A 142 6.49 -6.35 -25.15
N THR A 143 5.78 -7.42 -25.52
CA THR A 143 4.98 -7.49 -26.75
C THR A 143 3.50 -7.31 -26.44
N VAL A 144 2.85 -6.38 -27.15
CA VAL A 144 1.42 -6.05 -27.01
C VAL A 144 0.69 -6.35 -28.31
N GLN A 145 -0.62 -6.58 -28.25
CA GLN A 145 -1.41 -6.88 -29.44
C GLN A 145 -2.25 -5.67 -29.83
N MET A 146 -1.98 -5.11 -31.01
CA MET A 146 -2.85 -4.12 -31.62
C MET A 146 -3.91 -4.84 -32.45
N VAL A 147 -5.17 -4.44 -32.25
CA VAL A 147 -6.32 -5.06 -32.90
C VAL A 147 -7.07 -4.00 -33.69
N GLY A 148 -7.36 -4.27 -34.96
CA GLY A 148 -8.12 -3.35 -35.81
C GLY A 148 -8.48 -3.94 -37.16
N ASP A 149 -9.23 -3.20 -37.97
CA ASP A 149 -9.64 -3.63 -39.31
C ASP A 149 -8.45 -3.69 -40.28
N GLY A 150 -8.48 -4.64 -41.21
CA GLY A 150 -7.41 -4.84 -42.21
C GLY A 150 -7.20 -3.63 -43.13
N THR A 151 -6.13 -3.68 -43.95
CA THR A 151 -5.53 -2.56 -44.71
C THR A 151 -6.44 -1.71 -45.61
N ASN A 152 -7.71 -2.07 -45.79
CA ASN A 152 -8.64 -1.41 -46.72
C ASN A 152 -9.83 -0.67 -46.05
N GLY A 153 -9.97 -0.68 -44.72
CA GLY A 153 -10.98 0.11 -43.98
C GLY A 153 -12.46 -0.19 -44.33
N ARG A 154 -12.74 -1.34 -44.96
CA ARG A 154 -14.10 -1.76 -45.38
C ARG A 154 -14.81 -2.63 -44.33
N GLY A 155 -14.17 -2.96 -43.20
CA GLY A 155 -14.82 -3.47 -41.99
C GLY A 155 -15.21 -4.95 -41.99
N LEU A 156 -14.57 -5.82 -42.78
CA LEU A 156 -15.00 -7.22 -42.93
C LEU A 156 -14.32 -8.21 -41.97
N ALA A 157 -13.09 -7.96 -41.51
CA ALA A 157 -12.37 -8.86 -40.59
C ALA A 157 -11.35 -8.12 -39.70
N LEU A 158 -11.30 -8.47 -38.41
CA LEU A 158 -10.31 -7.94 -37.45
C LEU A 158 -8.97 -8.67 -37.60
N GLN A 159 -7.88 -7.91 -37.66
CA GLN A 159 -6.51 -8.42 -37.64
C GLN A 159 -5.82 -8.06 -36.31
N THR A 160 -5.00 -8.97 -35.80
CA THR A 160 -4.16 -8.77 -34.61
C THR A 160 -2.70 -8.77 -35.01
N THR A 161 -1.95 -7.75 -34.60
CA THR A 161 -0.50 -7.68 -34.84
C THR A 161 0.23 -7.45 -33.52
N ALA A 162 1.29 -8.23 -33.31
CA ALA A 162 2.19 -8.06 -32.18
C ALA A 162 3.08 -6.83 -32.41
N LEU A 163 3.15 -5.93 -31.43
CA LEU A 163 4.02 -4.75 -31.44
C LEU A 163 4.95 -4.80 -30.24
N ASP A 164 6.18 -4.35 -30.43
CA ASP A 164 7.13 -4.21 -29.35
C ASP A 164 7.02 -2.82 -28.72
N VAL A 165 6.92 -2.79 -27.39
CA VAL A 165 6.87 -1.53 -26.63
C VAL A 165 8.24 -0.85 -26.70
N VAL A 166 8.25 0.42 -27.11
CA VAL A 166 9.46 1.24 -27.23
C VAL A 166 9.61 2.08 -25.97
N ALA A 167 10.81 2.05 -25.39
CA ALA A 167 11.15 2.84 -24.20
C ALA A 167 10.91 4.34 -24.43
N SER A 168 10.42 5.03 -23.39
CA SER A 168 9.99 6.43 -23.48
C SER A 168 11.09 7.39 -23.98
N GLU A 169 12.34 7.17 -23.56
CA GLU A 169 13.52 7.96 -24.00
C GLU A 169 13.74 7.83 -25.51
N LYS A 170 13.76 6.59 -26.01
CA LYS A 170 13.94 6.29 -27.43
C LYS A 170 12.75 6.76 -28.26
N CYS A 171 11.52 6.68 -27.74
CA CYS A 171 10.36 7.24 -28.42
C CYS A 171 10.43 8.78 -28.53
N HIS A 172 10.98 9.46 -27.52
CA HIS A 172 11.15 10.89 -27.54
C HIS A 172 12.10 11.38 -28.65
N GLU A 173 13.18 10.64 -28.90
CA GLU A 173 14.16 10.93 -29.97
C GLU A 173 13.52 10.98 -31.36
N TYR A 174 12.55 10.10 -31.65
CA TYR A 174 11.87 10.04 -32.97
C TYR A 174 10.94 11.23 -33.26
N TYR A 175 10.49 11.96 -32.24
CA TYR A 175 9.49 13.02 -32.37
C TYR A 175 10.02 14.43 -32.01
N ASN A 176 11.34 14.57 -31.87
CA ASN A 176 12.06 15.83 -31.66
C ASN A 176 12.53 16.39 -33.03
N PRO A 177 12.30 17.67 -33.41
CA PRO A 177 11.83 18.81 -32.62
C PRO A 177 10.42 19.21 -33.04
N ILE A 178 9.41 18.37 -32.80
CA ILE A 178 8.03 18.83 -32.93
C ILE A 178 7.74 19.72 -31.72
N PRO A 179 7.46 21.03 -31.86
CA PRO A 179 7.34 21.99 -30.74
C PRO A 179 6.23 21.66 -29.72
N LYS A 180 5.42 20.64 -30.01
CA LYS A 180 4.27 20.21 -29.24
C LYS A 180 4.52 19.00 -28.33
N LEU A 181 5.68 18.33 -28.34
CA LEU A 181 5.97 17.16 -27.48
C LEU A 181 7.13 17.46 -26.50
N ARG A 182 6.82 17.99 -25.30
CA ARG A 182 7.80 18.20 -24.21
C ARG A 182 7.87 16.98 -23.27
N PHE A 183 9.03 16.74 -22.63
CA PHE A 183 9.34 15.59 -21.74
C PHE A 183 8.24 15.22 -20.70
N GLY A 184 7.43 16.18 -20.22
CA GLY A 184 6.33 15.94 -19.26
C GLY A 184 5.09 15.23 -19.83
N VAL A 185 5.03 14.96 -21.14
CA VAL A 185 3.87 14.36 -21.84
C VAL A 185 3.88 12.83 -21.86
N LEU A 186 5.04 12.19 -21.66
CA LEU A 186 5.20 10.73 -21.73
C LEU A 186 4.63 9.96 -20.52
N LEU A 187 4.05 10.66 -19.53
CA LEU A 187 3.40 10.05 -18.37
C LEU A 187 2.03 9.42 -18.69
N CYS A 188 1.33 9.90 -19.72
CA CYS A 188 -0.04 9.45 -20.07
C CYS A 188 -0.13 8.65 -21.39
N CYS A 189 0.99 8.51 -22.10
CA CYS A 189 1.09 7.79 -23.36
C CYS A 189 2.25 6.79 -23.33
N PHE A 190 2.33 5.92 -24.32
CA PHE A 190 3.51 5.10 -24.58
C PHE A 190 3.60 4.77 -26.07
N CYS A 191 4.73 4.22 -26.51
CA CYS A 191 4.97 3.97 -27.92
C CYS A 191 5.19 2.48 -28.17
N ALA A 192 4.74 2.01 -29.33
CA ALA A 192 4.95 0.63 -29.76
C ALA A 192 5.04 0.54 -31.29
N MET A 193 5.82 -0.42 -31.79
CA MET A 193 5.99 -0.64 -33.23
C MET A 193 6.39 -2.06 -33.60
N ASN A 194 6.20 -2.40 -34.88
CA ASN A 194 6.76 -3.60 -35.49
C ASN A 194 7.23 -3.27 -36.92
N SER A 195 8.54 -3.11 -37.13
CA SER A 195 9.11 -2.73 -38.43
C SER A 195 9.02 -3.85 -39.47
N ASP A 196 8.92 -5.09 -39.02
CA ASP A 196 9.06 -6.29 -39.86
C ASP A 196 7.74 -6.72 -40.47
N THR A 197 6.63 -6.15 -39.98
CA THR A 197 5.28 -6.41 -40.47
C THR A 197 4.76 -5.23 -41.28
N THR A 198 4.49 -5.42 -42.57
CA THR A 198 3.88 -4.39 -43.44
C THR A 198 2.35 -4.41 -43.41
N GLU A 199 1.75 -5.50 -42.93
CA GLU A 199 0.29 -5.71 -42.87
C GLU A 199 -0.22 -5.61 -41.43
N CYS A 200 -0.71 -4.44 -41.03
CA CYS A 200 -1.39 -4.26 -39.75
C CYS A 200 -2.39 -3.09 -39.80
N SER A 201 -3.33 -3.07 -38.85
CA SER A 201 -4.35 -2.03 -38.80
C SER A 201 -3.75 -0.67 -38.47
N ASN A 202 -3.72 0.22 -39.45
CA ASN A 202 -3.33 1.63 -39.25
C ASN A 202 -4.52 2.53 -38.89
N MET A 203 -5.67 1.94 -38.55
CA MET A 203 -6.89 2.65 -38.17
C MET A 203 -6.70 3.44 -36.87
N HIS A 204 -7.23 4.66 -36.82
CA HIS A 204 -7.19 5.49 -35.62
C HIS A 204 -8.02 4.87 -34.49
N SER A 205 -7.54 5.04 -33.25
CA SER A 205 -8.17 4.47 -32.06
C SER A 205 -8.26 2.93 -32.07
N SER A 206 -7.40 2.26 -32.85
CA SER A 206 -7.26 0.80 -32.75
C SER A 206 -6.90 0.41 -31.31
N PRO A 207 -7.70 -0.45 -30.64
CA PRO A 207 -7.42 -0.89 -29.29
C PRO A 207 -6.08 -1.63 -29.21
N LEU A 208 -5.37 -1.36 -28.13
CA LEU A 208 -4.15 -2.03 -27.77
C LEU A 208 -4.41 -2.84 -26.52
N GLN A 209 -4.17 -4.15 -26.61
CA GLN A 209 -4.46 -5.10 -25.55
C GLN A 209 -3.24 -5.95 -25.18
N LEU A 210 -3.20 -6.36 -23.93
CA LEU A 210 -2.29 -7.38 -23.41
C LEU A 210 -3.11 -8.63 -23.11
N VAL A 211 -2.76 -9.77 -23.71
CA VAL A 211 -3.45 -11.03 -23.44
C VAL A 211 -2.71 -11.77 -22.35
N ILE A 212 -3.30 -11.82 -21.16
CA ILE A 212 -2.72 -12.48 -19.98
C ILE A 212 -3.34 -13.87 -19.85
N ASN A 213 -2.50 -14.88 -19.67
CA ASN A 213 -2.99 -16.23 -19.39
C ASN A 213 -3.32 -16.34 -17.90
N ARG A 214 -4.60 -16.47 -17.55
CA ARG A 214 -5.07 -16.72 -16.18
C ARG A 214 -5.75 -18.09 -16.14
N SER A 215 -5.21 -19.02 -15.35
CA SER A 215 -5.79 -20.36 -15.17
C SER A 215 -6.02 -21.13 -16.49
N GLY A 216 -5.07 -21.04 -17.44
CA GLY A 216 -5.16 -21.69 -18.75
C GLY A 216 -6.09 -20.99 -19.76
N LYS A 217 -6.73 -19.88 -19.38
CA LYS A 217 -7.55 -19.05 -20.26
C LYS A 217 -6.84 -17.75 -20.59
N ARG A 218 -6.75 -17.45 -21.89
CA ARG A 218 -6.15 -16.22 -22.42
C ARG A 218 -7.16 -15.08 -22.33
N VAL A 219 -6.97 -14.17 -21.38
CA VAL A 219 -7.86 -13.04 -21.12
C VAL A 219 -7.24 -11.75 -21.64
N PRO A 220 -7.91 -11.04 -22.57
CA PRO A 220 -7.43 -9.76 -23.07
C PRO A 220 -7.72 -8.63 -22.07
N PHE A 221 -6.70 -7.83 -21.78
CA PHE A 221 -6.82 -6.60 -21.00
C PHE A 221 -6.48 -5.41 -21.88
N LEU A 222 -7.31 -4.36 -21.81
CA LEU A 222 -7.09 -3.14 -22.54
C LEU A 222 -6.06 -2.28 -21.80
N ILE A 223 -5.04 -1.84 -22.54
CA ILE A 223 -3.97 -0.99 -22.01
C ILE A 223 -3.98 0.41 -22.64
N GLY A 224 -4.58 0.54 -23.83
CA GLY A 224 -4.64 1.82 -24.52
C GLY A 224 -5.28 1.74 -25.90
N HIS A 225 -5.16 2.82 -26.67
CA HIS A 225 -5.54 2.85 -28.09
C HIS A 225 -4.58 3.73 -28.89
N LYS A 226 -4.49 3.45 -30.20
CA LYS A 226 -3.59 4.19 -31.09
C LYS A 226 -4.04 5.64 -31.27
N SER A 227 -3.15 6.57 -30.95
CA SER A 227 -3.38 8.02 -31.06
C SER A 227 -2.77 8.58 -32.34
N ILE A 228 -1.45 8.42 -32.55
CA ILE A 228 -0.69 9.04 -33.64
C ILE A 228 0.32 8.05 -34.25
N GLY A 229 0.57 8.16 -35.55
CA GLY A 229 1.64 7.44 -36.24
C GLY A 229 1.20 6.11 -36.88
N LYS A 230 2.12 5.54 -37.68
CA LYS A 230 1.98 4.20 -38.25
C LYS A 230 2.64 3.21 -37.31
N ALA A 231 1.92 2.16 -36.94
CA ALA A 231 2.40 1.20 -35.94
C ALA A 231 3.26 0.07 -36.57
N CYS A 232 3.18 -0.13 -37.89
CA CYS A 232 3.94 -1.16 -38.59
C CYS A 232 4.41 -0.70 -39.98
N GLY A 233 5.41 -1.39 -40.53
CA GLY A 233 5.99 -1.13 -41.85
C GLY A 233 6.76 0.19 -41.96
N VAL A 234 7.11 0.79 -40.82
CA VAL A 234 7.87 2.04 -40.72
C VAL A 234 8.91 1.96 -39.61
N LYS A 235 9.98 2.74 -39.72
CA LYS A 235 11.08 2.77 -38.73
C LYS A 235 10.82 3.70 -37.53
N SER A 236 9.68 4.38 -37.50
CA SER A 236 9.26 5.27 -36.41
C SER A 236 8.09 4.67 -35.62
N PRO A 237 8.09 4.75 -34.27
CA PRO A 237 7.06 4.10 -33.48
C PRO A 237 5.76 4.89 -33.38
N ALA A 238 4.60 4.20 -33.32
CA ALA A 238 3.32 4.85 -33.09
C ALA A 238 3.09 5.15 -31.61
N VAL A 239 2.33 6.21 -31.33
CA VAL A 239 1.98 6.67 -29.98
C VAL A 239 0.57 6.21 -29.61
N PHE A 240 0.44 5.65 -28.41
CA PHE A 240 -0.80 5.12 -27.84
C PHE A 240 -1.16 5.85 -26.55
N THR A 241 -2.42 6.25 -26.39
CA THR A 241 -2.94 6.77 -25.11
C THR A 241 -3.09 5.63 -24.13
N ARG A 242 -2.62 5.82 -22.89
CA ARG A 242 -2.65 4.79 -21.84
C ARG A 242 -3.92 4.87 -21.00
N TYR A 243 -4.74 3.83 -20.99
CA TYR A 243 -5.99 3.82 -20.22
C TYR A 243 -5.81 3.83 -18.70
N GLY A 244 -4.76 3.20 -18.17
CA GLY A 244 -4.44 3.22 -16.74
C GLY A 244 -4.24 4.64 -16.16
N SER A 245 -3.77 5.60 -16.97
CA SER A 245 -3.60 7.01 -16.56
C SER A 245 -4.92 7.80 -16.49
N TYR A 246 -6.02 7.25 -17.02
CA TYR A 246 -7.34 7.88 -17.07
C TYR A 246 -8.41 7.02 -16.40
N TYR A 247 -7.99 6.02 -15.62
CA TYR A 247 -8.85 5.01 -15.00
C TYR A 247 -9.95 5.63 -14.13
N GLU A 248 -9.57 6.59 -13.29
CA GLU A 248 -10.49 7.31 -12.40
C GLU A 248 -11.55 8.12 -13.18
N TRP A 249 -11.15 8.75 -14.29
CA TRP A 249 -12.10 9.45 -15.17
C TRP A 249 -13.02 8.47 -15.91
N LEU A 250 -12.51 7.31 -16.33
CA LEU A 250 -13.31 6.28 -16.98
C LEU A 250 -14.37 5.68 -16.04
N GLU A 251 -14.01 5.32 -14.81
CA GLU A 251 -14.99 4.83 -13.82
C GLU A 251 -16.06 5.89 -13.54
N THR A 252 -15.64 7.14 -13.39
CA THR A 252 -16.55 8.27 -13.13
C THR A 252 -17.57 8.49 -14.26
N ILE A 253 -17.12 8.45 -15.51
CA ILE A 253 -17.99 8.72 -16.68
C ILE A 253 -18.84 7.50 -17.05
N THR A 254 -18.33 6.29 -16.85
CA THR A 254 -18.99 5.06 -17.28
C THR A 254 -19.87 4.43 -16.19
N ASN A 255 -19.60 4.74 -14.92
CA ASN A 255 -20.27 4.17 -13.75
C ASN A 255 -20.28 2.62 -13.76
N LEU A 256 -19.19 2.04 -14.29
CA LEU A 256 -18.90 0.61 -14.31
C LEU A 256 -17.84 0.33 -13.23
N PRO A 257 -18.01 -0.72 -12.39
CA PRO A 257 -17.00 -1.13 -11.43
C PRO A 257 -15.87 -1.83 -12.18
N LEU A 258 -14.67 -1.24 -12.21
CA LEU A 258 -13.57 -1.81 -12.96
C LEU A 258 -12.62 -2.66 -12.06
N GLU A 259 -12.75 -2.65 -10.70
CA GLU A 259 -12.07 -3.55 -9.71
C GLU A 259 -12.92 -3.88 -8.43
N ALA A 260 -12.51 -4.87 -7.60
CA ALA A 260 -13.28 -5.48 -6.47
C ALA A 260 -12.51 -5.60 -5.11
N THR A 261 -12.94 -4.98 -3.98
CA THR A 261 -12.70 -5.39 -2.53
C THR A 261 -13.09 -4.31 -1.45
N ASP A 262 -13.68 -4.70 -0.28
CA ASP A 262 -14.34 -3.84 0.77
C ASP A 262 -13.95 -4.17 2.26
N CYS A 263 -12.66 -4.26 2.62
CA CYS A 263 -12.21 -4.56 4.01
C CYS A 263 -11.85 -3.32 4.86
N HIS A 264 -11.25 -2.31 4.23
CA HIS A 264 -10.65 -1.13 4.89
C HIS A 264 -11.68 -0.18 5.55
N LEU A 265 -12.95 -0.24 5.16
CA LEU A 265 -14.01 0.63 5.73
C LEU A 265 -14.52 0.15 7.10
N ARG A 266 -14.39 -1.14 7.42
CA ARG A 266 -14.93 -1.73 8.67
C ARG A 266 -14.07 -1.43 9.91
N TYR A 267 -12.78 -1.17 9.73
CA TYR A 267 -11.82 -0.97 10.83
C TYR A 267 -11.13 0.40 10.78
N HIS A 268 -11.74 1.38 10.09
CA HIS A 268 -11.13 2.69 9.81
C HIS A 268 -10.58 3.41 11.05
N LYS A 269 -11.32 3.38 12.17
CA LYS A 269 -10.92 4.00 13.44
C LYS A 269 -9.57 3.54 14.00
N TYR A 270 -9.05 2.39 13.57
CA TYR A 270 -7.86 1.75 14.15
C TYR A 270 -6.58 1.79 13.28
N GLY A 271 -6.63 2.35 12.06
CA GLY A 271 -5.48 2.43 11.14
C GLY A 271 -4.45 3.53 11.47
N ASP A 272 -3.19 3.33 11.07
CA ASP A 272 -2.01 4.13 11.47
C ASP A 272 -1.73 5.35 10.56
N TYR A 273 -0.96 6.33 11.04
CA TYR A 273 -0.74 7.65 10.42
C TYR A 273 0.76 8.03 10.36
N TYR A 274 1.55 7.48 9.42
CA TYR A 274 2.96 7.89 9.23
C TYR A 274 3.36 8.18 7.77
N LEU A 275 3.99 9.34 7.54
CA LEU A 275 4.44 9.85 6.24
C LEU A 275 5.69 9.12 5.72
N VAL A 276 5.72 8.72 4.43
CA VAL A 276 6.91 8.18 3.74
C VAL A 276 7.30 9.06 2.55
N TYR A 277 8.57 9.48 2.48
CA TYR A 277 9.21 10.14 1.32
C TYR A 277 10.44 9.34 0.85
N PRO A 278 10.70 9.20 -0.47
CA PRO A 278 11.85 8.43 -0.99
C PRO A 278 13.09 9.25 -1.41
N ILE A 279 14.21 8.52 -1.47
CA ILE A 279 15.65 8.83 -1.63
C ILE A 279 16.16 8.79 -3.08
N TYR A 280 17.41 9.27 -3.28
CA TYR A 280 18.39 8.78 -4.27
C TYR A 280 19.78 8.58 -3.62
N GLY A 281 20.61 7.63 -4.12
CA GLY A 281 21.93 7.23 -3.53
C GLY A 281 23.18 7.47 -4.42
N VAL A 282 24.39 7.31 -3.83
CA VAL A 282 25.75 7.57 -4.41
C VAL A 282 26.86 6.70 -3.72
N PRO A 283 28.18 6.67 -4.07
CA PRO A 283 29.10 5.51 -3.92
C PRO A 283 30.01 5.53 -2.65
N ALA A 284 30.85 4.48 -2.50
CA ALA A 284 31.64 4.02 -1.33
C ALA A 284 32.68 4.97 -0.69
N ARG A 285 32.99 4.81 0.63
CA ARG A 285 33.56 5.84 1.55
C ARG A 285 34.57 5.34 2.62
N GLN A 286 35.21 6.28 3.34
CA GLN A 286 36.10 6.07 4.51
C GLN A 286 35.39 5.37 5.68
N GLY A 287 36.02 4.32 6.23
CA GLY A 287 35.44 3.51 7.32
C GLY A 287 34.87 2.16 6.88
N GLU A 288 34.69 1.95 5.57
CA GLU A 288 34.03 0.76 4.99
C GLU A 288 34.70 -0.58 5.36
N PHE A 289 36.01 -0.56 5.61
CA PHE A 289 36.81 -1.69 6.07
C PHE A 289 37.61 -1.31 7.31
N ALA A 290 36.92 -0.94 8.39
CA ALA A 290 37.53 -0.49 9.64
C ALA A 290 38.49 -1.50 10.31
N HIS A 291 38.48 -2.76 9.91
CA HIS A 291 39.41 -3.79 10.38
C HIS A 291 40.62 -4.01 9.45
N MET A 292 40.68 -3.34 8.30
CA MET A 292 41.77 -3.54 7.33
C MET A 292 43.10 -3.03 7.89
N ALA A 293 44.11 -3.90 7.84
CA ALA A 293 45.45 -3.62 8.31
C ALA A 293 46.46 -3.69 7.15
N ALA A 294 47.35 -2.72 7.06
CA ALA A 294 48.51 -2.76 6.17
C ALA A 294 49.76 -3.11 6.98
N ILE A 295 50.46 -4.18 6.61
CA ILE A 295 51.65 -4.70 7.27
C ILE A 295 52.87 -4.29 6.45
N GLY A 296 53.83 -3.63 7.10
CA GLY A 296 54.90 -2.93 6.39
C GLY A 296 56.32 -3.14 6.92
N TRP A 297 57.26 -2.94 6.01
CA TRP A 297 58.71 -3.00 6.21
C TRP A 297 59.32 -1.62 6.10
N ARG A 298 59.98 -1.16 7.18
CA ARG A 298 60.72 0.10 7.20
C ARG A 298 61.96 -0.01 6.31
N GLN A 299 62.07 0.92 5.37
CA GLN A 299 63.19 1.03 4.45
C GLN A 299 64.30 1.90 5.05
N SER A 300 65.51 1.78 4.52
CA SER A 300 66.68 2.56 4.95
C SER A 300 66.51 4.08 4.77
N ASN A 301 65.67 4.50 3.81
CA ASN A 301 65.33 5.90 3.55
C ASN A 301 64.19 6.45 4.44
N GLY A 302 63.70 5.68 5.41
CA GLY A 302 62.61 6.07 6.31
C GLY A 302 61.19 5.87 5.75
N SER A 303 61.03 5.48 4.48
CA SER A 303 59.73 5.08 3.92
C SER A 303 59.31 3.70 4.42
N ILE A 304 58.02 3.38 4.30
CA ILE A 304 57.47 2.08 4.71
C ILE A 304 56.87 1.44 3.46
N ASN A 305 57.34 0.24 3.13
CA ASN A 305 56.75 -0.56 2.07
C ASN A 305 55.71 -1.50 2.67
N PHE A 306 54.45 -1.38 2.22
CA PHE A 306 53.36 -2.26 2.65
C PHE A 306 53.16 -3.36 1.61
N ASP A 307 53.67 -4.57 1.89
CA ASP A 307 53.60 -5.71 0.97
C ASP A 307 52.55 -6.75 1.37
N CYS A 308 51.99 -6.65 2.58
CA CYS A 308 50.95 -7.55 3.07
C CYS A 308 49.79 -6.79 3.70
N GLY A 309 48.60 -7.36 3.55
CA GLY A 309 47.40 -7.00 4.28
C GLY A 309 47.22 -7.82 5.55
N GLY A 310 46.19 -7.47 6.31
CA GLY A 310 45.76 -8.15 7.51
C GLY A 310 44.38 -7.71 7.93
N SER A 311 43.80 -8.43 8.87
CA SER A 311 42.51 -8.13 9.48
C SER A 311 42.67 -7.99 10.98
N LEU A 312 42.35 -6.82 11.54
CA LEU A 312 42.26 -6.66 12.99
C LEU A 312 41.14 -7.56 13.52
N VAL A 313 41.44 -8.50 14.42
CA VAL A 313 40.47 -9.48 14.96
C VAL A 313 40.23 -9.34 16.47
N THR A 314 41.14 -8.65 17.16
CA THR A 314 40.93 -8.15 18.53
C THR A 314 41.54 -6.75 18.63
N THR A 315 41.44 -6.07 19.77
CA THR A 315 42.09 -4.76 19.95
C THR A 315 43.63 -4.81 19.92
N ARG A 316 44.26 -5.99 19.87
CA ARG A 316 45.72 -6.15 19.89
C ARG A 316 46.28 -7.15 18.87
N HIS A 317 45.41 -7.82 18.11
CA HIS A 317 45.82 -8.92 17.23
C HIS A 317 45.29 -8.71 15.81
N VAL A 318 46.18 -8.87 14.83
CA VAL A 318 45.88 -8.85 13.40
C VAL A 318 46.09 -10.25 12.82
N LEU A 319 45.06 -10.77 12.16
CA LEU A 319 45.10 -12.01 11.40
C LEU A 319 45.65 -11.74 9.99
N THR A 320 46.61 -12.53 9.54
CA THR A 320 47.26 -12.37 8.23
C THR A 320 47.74 -13.73 7.71
N ALA A 321 48.39 -13.76 6.55
CA ALA A 321 49.00 -14.96 5.99
C ALA A 321 50.34 -15.27 6.68
N ALA A 322 50.69 -16.55 6.79
CA ALA A 322 51.94 -16.96 7.42
C ALA A 322 53.16 -16.61 6.58
N HIS A 323 53.03 -16.60 5.25
CA HIS A 323 54.09 -16.21 4.35
C HIS A 323 54.49 -14.73 4.49
N CYS A 324 53.62 -13.87 5.03
CA CYS A 324 53.91 -12.46 5.32
C CYS A 324 54.89 -12.26 6.50
N ALA A 325 55.35 -13.33 7.15
CA ALA A 325 56.30 -13.25 8.25
C ALA A 325 57.68 -12.72 7.84
N VAL A 326 58.02 -12.82 6.55
CA VAL A 326 59.26 -12.29 5.97
C VAL A 326 58.98 -11.74 4.57
N ASN A 327 59.74 -10.73 4.14
CA ASN A 327 59.77 -10.30 2.73
C ASN A 327 60.72 -11.19 1.90
N ASP A 328 60.90 -10.87 0.62
CA ASP A 328 61.79 -11.60 -0.30
C ASP A 328 63.26 -11.63 0.16
N ASP A 329 63.68 -10.66 0.98
CA ASP A 329 65.02 -10.57 1.57
C ASP A 329 65.16 -11.31 2.92
N GLY A 330 64.10 -11.98 3.38
CA GLY A 330 64.08 -12.69 4.66
C GLY A 330 63.94 -11.80 5.90
N VAL A 331 63.54 -10.53 5.73
CA VAL A 331 63.37 -9.55 6.80
C VAL A 331 61.94 -9.58 7.34
N ALA A 332 61.78 -9.56 8.66
CA ALA A 332 60.46 -9.52 9.30
C ALA A 332 59.81 -8.12 9.24
N PRO A 333 58.48 -8.02 9.10
CA PRO A 333 57.79 -6.74 9.12
C PRO A 333 57.90 -6.08 10.50
N GLN A 334 57.92 -4.74 10.54
CA GLN A 334 58.05 -4.01 11.80
C GLN A 334 56.80 -3.22 12.20
N VAL A 335 55.93 -2.89 11.24
CA VAL A 335 54.79 -1.99 11.49
C VAL A 335 53.47 -2.53 10.96
N VAL A 336 52.39 -2.13 11.63
CA VAL A 336 51.01 -2.27 11.18
C VAL A 336 50.37 -0.89 11.14
N ARG A 337 49.69 -0.57 10.04
CA ARG A 337 48.90 0.66 9.88
C ARG A 337 47.41 0.33 9.71
N LEU A 338 46.56 1.05 10.43
CA LEU A 338 45.10 0.91 10.46
C LEU A 338 44.43 2.26 10.16
N GLY A 339 43.16 2.24 9.73
CA GLY A 339 42.34 3.46 9.60
C GLY A 339 42.68 4.37 8.41
N VAL A 340 43.37 3.83 7.40
CA VAL A 340 43.81 4.56 6.19
C VAL A 340 43.07 4.09 4.94
N ILE A 341 42.68 5.03 4.07
CA ILE A 341 42.25 4.73 2.69
C ILE A 341 43.43 4.87 1.74
N ASP A 342 44.24 5.91 1.91
CA ASP A 342 45.45 6.14 1.12
C ASP A 342 46.69 5.94 2.00
N ILE A 343 47.49 4.91 1.68
CA ILE A 343 48.68 4.55 2.46
C ILE A 343 49.88 5.46 2.22
N THR A 344 49.83 6.31 1.18
CA THR A 344 50.90 7.26 0.83
C THR A 344 50.75 8.61 1.53
N VAL A 345 49.54 8.92 2.00
CA VAL A 345 49.24 10.12 2.75
C VAL A 345 49.85 10.02 4.15
N GLY A 346 50.46 11.11 4.64
CA GLY A 346 51.13 11.16 5.93
C GLY A 346 50.19 10.81 7.10
N LEU A 347 50.74 10.22 8.16
CA LEU A 347 49.97 9.83 9.37
C LEU A 347 49.22 11.01 10.04
N TYR A 348 49.75 12.23 9.90
CA TYR A 348 49.19 13.44 10.50
C TYR A 348 48.48 14.34 9.49
N ASP A 349 48.25 13.84 8.27
CA ASP A 349 47.48 14.56 7.26
C ASP A 349 46.00 14.62 7.67
N PRO A 350 45.29 15.74 7.48
CA PRO A 350 43.86 15.84 7.72
C PRO A 350 43.03 14.75 7.01
N GLN A 351 43.48 14.24 5.86
CA GLN A 351 42.83 13.15 5.13
C GLN A 351 42.96 11.77 5.83
N ASN A 352 43.91 11.64 6.77
CA ASN A 352 44.21 10.45 7.55
C ASN A 352 43.87 10.62 9.05
N GLN A 353 42.79 11.37 9.36
CA GLN A 353 42.40 11.70 10.74
C GLN A 353 42.20 10.49 11.70
N PHE A 354 41.97 9.29 11.17
CA PHE A 354 41.78 8.06 11.95
C PHE A 354 42.96 7.08 11.84
N ALA A 355 44.04 7.46 11.15
CA ALA A 355 45.19 6.59 10.90
C ALA A 355 45.92 6.29 12.21
N GLN A 356 46.24 5.01 12.42
CA GLN A 356 46.96 4.55 13.60
C GLN A 356 48.09 3.60 13.19
N GLU A 357 49.30 3.84 13.68
CA GLU A 357 50.48 2.99 13.43
C GLU A 357 50.98 2.32 14.71
N TYR A 358 51.26 1.02 14.61
CA TYR A 358 51.65 0.14 15.70
C TYR A 358 52.92 -0.63 15.35
N THR A 359 53.73 -0.92 16.37
CA THR A 359 54.91 -1.78 16.20
C THR A 359 54.52 -3.24 16.42
N ILE A 360 55.10 -4.14 15.64
CA ILE A 360 54.88 -5.57 15.77
C ILE A 360 55.72 -6.13 16.92
N THR A 361 55.06 -6.70 17.94
CA THR A 361 55.75 -7.37 19.06
C THR A 361 56.00 -8.84 18.83
N SER A 362 55.07 -9.52 18.14
CA SER A 362 55.26 -10.91 17.74
C SER A 362 54.50 -11.21 16.46
N PHE A 363 55.07 -12.13 15.68
CA PHE A 363 54.48 -12.68 14.46
C PHE A 363 54.43 -14.20 14.60
N ARG A 364 53.25 -14.74 14.94
CA ARG A 364 53.05 -16.15 15.24
C ARG A 364 52.41 -16.85 14.04
N ARG A 365 53.20 -17.61 13.29
CA ARG A 365 52.70 -18.50 12.22
C ARG A 365 52.03 -19.72 12.83
N HIS A 366 51.05 -20.28 12.14
CA HIS A 366 50.49 -21.58 12.51
C HIS A 366 51.62 -22.64 12.62
N PRO A 367 51.62 -23.52 13.65
CA PRO A 367 52.70 -24.48 13.87
C PRO A 367 52.96 -25.42 12.68
N GLU A 368 51.91 -25.75 11.93
CA GLU A 368 51.97 -26.64 10.76
C GLU A 368 52.36 -25.90 9.45
N HIS A 369 52.63 -24.59 9.50
CA HIS A 369 53.04 -23.85 8.31
C HIS A 369 54.54 -24.03 8.00
N GLU A 370 54.82 -24.45 6.76
CA GLU A 370 56.16 -24.50 6.19
C GLU A 370 56.26 -23.64 4.93
N PHE A 371 57.27 -22.75 4.84
CA PHE A 371 57.52 -21.90 3.66
C PHE A 371 57.73 -22.67 2.34
N ARG A 372 58.03 -23.97 2.40
CA ARG A 372 58.21 -24.83 1.22
C ARG A 372 56.88 -25.35 0.66
N THR A 373 55.80 -25.23 1.42
CA THR A 373 54.46 -25.70 1.09
C THR A 373 53.48 -24.53 1.09
N GLU A 374 52.32 -24.73 0.47
CA GLU A 374 51.26 -23.71 0.43
C GLU A 374 50.10 -24.04 1.38
N TYR A 375 50.37 -24.84 2.42
CA TYR A 375 49.39 -25.26 3.43
C TYR A 375 49.50 -24.41 4.71
N HIS A 376 48.40 -24.36 5.46
CA HIS A 376 48.30 -23.66 6.76
C HIS A 376 48.81 -22.21 6.74
N ASP A 377 48.56 -21.50 5.65
CA ASP A 377 49.07 -20.14 5.43
C ASP A 377 48.25 -19.10 6.21
N ILE A 378 48.45 -19.07 7.52
CA ILE A 378 47.76 -18.20 8.48
C ILE A 378 48.66 -17.86 9.68
N ALA A 379 48.61 -16.62 10.12
CA ALA A 379 49.40 -16.10 11.24
C ALA A 379 48.67 -15.02 12.03
N LEU A 380 49.12 -14.83 13.28
CA LEU A 380 48.67 -13.77 14.17
C LEU A 380 49.81 -12.81 14.49
N VAL A 381 49.55 -11.53 14.30
CA VAL A 381 50.45 -10.43 14.62
C VAL A 381 49.97 -9.75 15.90
N THR A 382 50.83 -9.64 16.90
CA THR A 382 50.52 -8.95 18.16
C THR A 382 51.07 -7.52 18.13
N LEU A 383 50.21 -6.54 18.40
CA LEU A 383 50.57 -5.12 18.45
C LEU A 383 51.18 -4.74 19.81
N ASP A 384 52.05 -3.74 19.83
CA ASP A 384 52.71 -3.23 21.04
C ASP A 384 51.74 -2.66 22.09
N ARG A 385 50.61 -2.14 21.65
CA ARG A 385 49.53 -1.61 22.50
C ARG A 385 48.17 -1.87 21.87
N ALA A 386 47.12 -1.75 22.67
CA ALA A 386 45.76 -1.87 22.16
C ALA A 386 45.43 -0.71 21.22
N VAL A 387 44.62 -0.98 20.19
CA VAL A 387 44.16 0.05 19.26
C VAL A 387 43.16 1.00 19.93
N THR A 388 43.10 2.24 19.44
CA THR A 388 42.02 3.15 19.80
C THR A 388 40.86 2.92 18.85
N LEU A 389 39.71 2.51 19.40
CA LEU A 389 38.51 2.26 18.57
C LEU A 389 37.98 3.57 17.99
N THR A 390 37.77 3.59 16.68
CA THR A 390 37.15 4.70 15.94
C THR A 390 36.21 4.13 14.86
N SER A 391 35.46 4.98 14.16
CA SER A 391 34.64 4.54 13.03
C SER A 391 35.44 3.91 11.87
N ALA A 392 36.76 4.12 11.83
CA ALA A 392 37.66 3.54 10.83
C ALA A 392 38.65 2.51 11.40
N VAL A 393 38.61 2.23 12.72
CA VAL A 393 39.45 1.22 13.37
C VAL A 393 38.60 0.40 14.35
N VAL A 394 38.12 -0.77 13.89
CA VAL A 394 37.28 -1.69 14.68
C VAL A 394 37.62 -3.14 14.32
N PRO A 395 37.88 -4.04 15.28
CA PRO A 395 38.18 -5.44 14.99
C PRO A 395 37.02 -6.17 14.27
N ALA A 396 37.28 -7.04 13.29
CA ALA A 396 36.28 -7.90 12.63
C ALA A 396 35.96 -9.17 13.43
N CYS A 397 34.84 -9.81 13.09
CA CYS A 397 34.47 -11.13 13.62
C CYS A 397 35.03 -12.26 12.76
N LEU A 398 35.09 -13.48 13.30
CA LEU A 398 35.51 -14.67 12.55
C LEU A 398 34.28 -15.50 12.17
N TRP A 399 34.26 -16.01 10.94
CA TRP A 399 33.26 -16.98 10.54
C TRP A 399 33.59 -18.35 11.15
N THR A 400 32.68 -18.87 11.99
CA THR A 400 32.84 -20.16 12.66
C THR A 400 32.06 -21.29 12.00
N GLY A 401 31.22 -20.97 11.01
CA GLY A 401 30.41 -21.96 10.29
C GLY A 401 31.26 -22.90 9.44
N ALA A 402 30.90 -24.19 9.44
CA ALA A 402 31.59 -25.21 8.64
C ALA A 402 31.49 -24.95 7.13
N ARG A 403 30.35 -24.41 6.67
CA ARG A 403 30.12 -24.03 5.27
C ARG A 403 30.17 -22.52 5.12
N VAL A 404 30.81 -22.07 4.06
CA VAL A 404 30.74 -20.67 3.63
C VAL A 404 29.42 -20.48 2.91
N PRO A 405 28.64 -19.42 3.20
CA PRO A 405 27.40 -19.15 2.50
C PRO A 405 27.63 -19.03 0.99
N ASP A 406 26.74 -19.58 0.18
CA ASP A 406 26.78 -19.47 -1.29
C ASP A 406 26.31 -18.08 -1.74
N ARG A 407 27.13 -17.08 -1.45
CA ARG A 407 26.87 -15.64 -1.63
C ARG A 407 28.16 -14.93 -2.05
N ARG A 408 28.03 -13.73 -2.63
CA ARG A 408 29.21 -12.91 -2.94
C ARG A 408 29.92 -12.49 -1.65
N LEU A 409 31.23 -12.74 -1.62
CA LEU A 409 32.18 -12.38 -0.59
C LEU A 409 32.93 -11.12 -1.03
N GLU A 410 33.41 -10.33 -0.08
CA GLU A 410 34.24 -9.16 -0.36
C GLU A 410 35.69 -9.45 -0.03
N ALA A 411 36.60 -9.17 -0.95
CA ALA A 411 38.02 -9.07 -0.65
C ALA A 411 38.44 -7.60 -0.71
N ALA A 412 39.32 -7.19 0.19
CA ALA A 412 39.84 -5.82 0.24
C ALA A 412 41.36 -5.82 0.44
N GLY A 413 42.05 -4.86 -0.19
CA GLY A 413 43.51 -4.78 -0.14
C GLY A 413 44.10 -3.59 -0.90
N PHE A 414 45.41 -3.43 -0.75
CA PHE A 414 46.23 -2.37 -1.37
C PHE A 414 47.09 -2.91 -2.52
N GLY A 415 46.71 -4.06 -3.09
CA GLY A 415 47.47 -4.78 -4.10
C GLY A 415 47.45 -4.17 -5.50
N GLN A 416 48.10 -4.87 -6.44
CA GLN A 416 48.16 -4.47 -7.85
C GLN A 416 46.78 -4.52 -8.52
N THR A 417 46.49 -3.58 -9.42
CA THR A 417 45.22 -3.52 -10.16
C THR A 417 45.21 -4.33 -11.45
N SER A 418 46.37 -4.82 -11.89
CA SER A 418 46.54 -5.72 -13.05
C SER A 418 47.84 -6.53 -12.93
N PHE A 419 47.94 -7.66 -13.64
CA PHE A 419 49.16 -8.47 -13.67
C PHE A 419 50.37 -7.65 -14.15
N GLY A 420 51.34 -7.40 -13.27
CA GLY A 420 52.52 -6.57 -13.55
C GLY A 420 52.26 -5.06 -13.59
N GLY A 421 51.10 -4.59 -13.11
CA GLY A 421 50.74 -3.18 -13.03
C GLY A 421 51.26 -2.48 -11.76
N GLU A 422 51.15 -1.14 -11.74
CA GLU A 422 51.50 -0.35 -10.55
C GLU A 422 50.53 -0.63 -9.38
N ARG A 423 51.07 -0.58 -8.15
CA ARG A 423 50.27 -0.76 -6.93
C ARG A 423 49.37 0.46 -6.71
N THR A 424 48.13 0.22 -6.29
CA THR A 424 47.25 1.33 -5.90
C THR A 424 47.61 1.80 -4.49
N PRO A 425 47.82 3.11 -4.27
CA PRO A 425 47.96 3.65 -2.93
C PRO A 425 46.62 3.71 -2.17
N ILE A 426 45.49 3.53 -2.88
CA ILE A 426 44.13 3.62 -2.37
C ILE A 426 43.59 2.21 -2.11
N LEU A 427 42.92 2.00 -0.96
CA LEU A 427 42.24 0.75 -0.61
C LEU A 427 41.14 0.44 -1.64
N LEU A 428 41.20 -0.75 -2.23
CA LEU A 428 40.20 -1.24 -3.17
C LEU A 428 39.46 -2.46 -2.61
N LYS A 429 38.27 -2.73 -3.16
CA LYS A 429 37.46 -3.90 -2.86
C LYS A 429 37.00 -4.60 -4.12
N VAL A 430 36.81 -5.91 -4.04
CA VAL A 430 36.25 -6.75 -5.10
C VAL A 430 35.22 -7.71 -4.51
N GLN A 431 34.19 -8.02 -5.28
CA GLN A 431 33.21 -9.05 -4.93
C GLN A 431 33.51 -10.35 -5.67
N LEU A 432 33.61 -11.45 -4.93
CA LEU A 432 33.97 -12.78 -5.43
C LEU A 432 32.91 -13.81 -5.02
N SER A 433 32.69 -14.84 -5.82
CA SER A 433 31.81 -15.95 -5.48
C SER A 433 32.63 -17.14 -4.95
N PRO A 434 32.19 -17.86 -3.91
CA PRO A 434 32.87 -19.06 -3.46
C PRO A 434 32.86 -20.13 -4.55
N VAL A 435 33.97 -20.85 -4.69
CA VAL A 435 34.15 -21.93 -5.66
C VAL A 435 34.42 -23.22 -4.91
N ASP A 436 33.69 -24.28 -5.28
CA ASP A 436 33.90 -25.62 -4.72
C ASP A 436 35.35 -26.09 -4.92
N ASN A 437 35.94 -26.70 -3.89
CA ASN A 437 37.33 -27.13 -3.91
C ASN A 437 37.61 -28.16 -5.01
N GLY A 438 36.64 -29.01 -5.37
CA GLY A 438 36.77 -29.97 -6.46
C GLY A 438 36.82 -29.29 -7.84
N ALA A 439 36.04 -28.23 -8.04
CA ALA A 439 36.11 -27.40 -9.23
C ALA A 439 37.42 -26.58 -9.28
N CYS A 440 37.79 -25.98 -8.15
CA CYS A 440 39.01 -25.18 -8.02
C CYS A 440 40.29 -26.00 -8.20
N GLY A 441 40.30 -27.25 -7.72
CA GLY A 441 41.44 -28.17 -7.83
C GLY A 441 41.86 -28.46 -9.28
N ARG A 442 40.97 -28.24 -10.25
CA ARG A 442 41.30 -28.36 -11.68
C ARG A 442 42.30 -27.29 -12.15
N PHE A 443 42.29 -26.12 -11.50
CA PHE A 443 43.24 -25.03 -11.77
C PHE A 443 44.55 -25.21 -11.01
N TYR A 444 44.52 -25.95 -9.89
CA TYR A 444 45.62 -26.18 -8.96
C TYR A 444 45.89 -27.68 -8.73
N PRO A 445 46.36 -28.43 -9.76
CA PRO A 445 46.67 -29.85 -9.59
C PRO A 445 47.84 -30.06 -8.62
N PRO A 446 47.98 -31.28 -8.07
CA PRO A 446 49.09 -31.62 -7.18
C PRO A 446 50.46 -31.30 -7.80
N GLY A 447 51.34 -30.68 -7.02
CA GLY A 447 52.65 -30.22 -7.48
C GLY A 447 53.68 -30.13 -6.36
N ARG A 448 54.87 -29.61 -6.67
CA ARG A 448 56.02 -29.60 -5.73
C ARG A 448 55.71 -28.90 -4.40
N ARG A 449 54.97 -27.78 -4.42
CA ARG A 449 54.55 -27.00 -3.24
C ARG A 449 53.16 -27.40 -2.68
N ARG A 450 52.38 -28.19 -3.43
CA ARG A 450 51.03 -28.68 -3.09
C ARG A 450 50.90 -30.16 -3.40
N ARG A 451 51.62 -31.02 -2.65
CA ARG A 451 51.69 -32.46 -2.96
C ARG A 451 50.34 -33.17 -2.82
N GLN A 452 49.45 -32.66 -1.99
CA GLN A 452 48.12 -33.21 -1.73
C GLN A 452 47.02 -32.51 -2.55
N GLY A 453 47.37 -31.57 -3.44
CA GLY A 453 46.38 -30.69 -4.08
C GLY A 453 45.81 -29.67 -3.09
N LEU A 454 44.57 -29.22 -3.32
CA LEU A 454 43.82 -28.36 -2.37
C LEU A 454 43.26 -29.19 -1.22
N ILE A 455 43.35 -28.67 -0.01
CA ILE A 455 42.85 -29.31 1.22
C ILE A 455 41.59 -28.60 1.76
N ASP A 456 40.85 -29.23 2.68
CA ASP A 456 39.60 -28.68 3.23
C ASP A 456 39.80 -27.37 4.02
N GLN A 457 41.00 -27.17 4.58
CA GLN A 457 41.42 -25.93 5.25
C GLN A 457 41.67 -24.78 4.27
N GLN A 458 41.47 -25.01 2.98
CA GLN A 458 41.51 -24.01 1.93
C GLN A 458 40.11 -23.84 1.33
N LEU A 459 39.86 -22.67 0.78
CA LEU A 459 38.67 -22.37 -0.01
C LEU A 459 39.08 -21.54 -1.21
N CYS A 460 38.28 -21.59 -2.25
CA CYS A 460 38.48 -20.76 -3.43
C CYS A 460 37.38 -19.74 -3.59
N ALA A 461 37.73 -18.59 -4.17
CA ALA A 461 36.76 -17.60 -4.60
C ALA A 461 37.18 -17.01 -5.95
N ALA A 462 36.21 -16.70 -6.81
CA ALA A 462 36.44 -16.20 -8.16
C ALA A 462 35.33 -15.23 -8.60
N ASP A 463 35.64 -14.38 -9.58
CA ASP A 463 34.65 -13.67 -10.39
C ASP A 463 35.04 -13.81 -11.88
N GLU A 464 34.08 -13.60 -12.79
CA GLU A 464 34.31 -13.75 -14.23
C GLU A 464 35.25 -12.68 -14.81
N ARG A 465 35.43 -11.55 -14.12
CA ARG A 465 36.19 -10.39 -14.63
C ARG A 465 37.23 -9.82 -13.66
N MET A 466 37.24 -10.21 -12.38
CA MET A 466 38.10 -9.62 -11.34
C MET A 466 38.70 -10.69 -10.41
N ASP A 467 39.94 -10.47 -9.95
CA ASP A 467 40.69 -11.38 -9.08
C ASP A 467 41.53 -10.59 -8.05
N THR A 468 42.00 -11.23 -6.98
CA THR A 468 42.93 -10.64 -5.98
C THR A 468 44.38 -10.75 -6.41
N CYS A 469 45.22 -9.79 -6.02
CA CYS A 469 46.55 -9.57 -6.59
C CYS A 469 47.71 -9.49 -5.59
N HIS A 470 48.94 -9.38 -6.12
CA HIS A 470 50.13 -9.13 -5.30
C HIS A 470 49.96 -7.86 -4.48
N GLY A 471 50.17 -7.95 -3.15
CA GLY A 471 49.91 -6.89 -2.17
C GLY A 471 48.58 -7.01 -1.42
N ASP A 472 47.69 -7.93 -1.82
CA ASP A 472 46.48 -8.30 -1.07
C ASP A 472 46.71 -9.50 -0.13
N SER A 473 47.90 -10.12 -0.20
CA SER A 473 48.31 -11.26 0.64
C SER A 473 48.08 -11.00 2.11
N GLY A 474 47.41 -11.93 2.80
CA GLY A 474 47.04 -11.76 4.21
C GLY A 474 45.81 -10.87 4.46
N GLY A 475 45.29 -10.19 3.43
CA GLY A 475 44.05 -9.42 3.50
C GLY A 475 42.80 -10.29 3.73
N PRO A 476 41.69 -9.67 4.16
CA PRO A 476 40.44 -10.37 4.42
C PRO A 476 39.72 -10.78 3.14
N LEU A 477 39.23 -12.02 3.11
CA LEU A 477 38.01 -12.39 2.40
C LEU A 477 36.87 -12.47 3.42
N GLN A 478 35.84 -11.66 3.26
CA GLN A 478 34.83 -11.44 4.28
C GLN A 478 33.39 -11.48 3.75
N ILE A 479 32.44 -11.60 4.66
CA ILE A 479 31.03 -11.33 4.45
C ILE A 479 30.56 -10.29 5.49
N LYS A 480 29.73 -9.33 5.09
CA LYS A 480 29.07 -8.43 6.03
C LYS A 480 27.72 -9.04 6.46
N LEU A 481 27.54 -9.27 7.75
CA LEU A 481 26.29 -9.75 8.35
C LEU A 481 25.64 -8.60 9.12
N MET A 482 24.32 -8.53 9.09
CA MET A 482 23.55 -7.49 9.74
C MET A 482 23.11 -7.92 11.15
N ALA A 483 23.28 -7.02 12.11
CA ALA A 483 22.62 -7.06 13.41
C ALA A 483 22.33 -5.63 13.85
N ASN A 484 21.17 -5.40 14.44
CA ASN A 484 20.76 -4.08 14.90
C ASN A 484 20.89 -2.98 13.80
N ASN A 485 20.47 -3.29 12.57
CA ASN A 485 20.62 -2.44 11.38
C ASN A 485 22.05 -1.93 11.11
N ARG A 486 23.06 -2.63 11.62
CA ARG A 486 24.47 -2.33 11.40
C ARG A 486 25.15 -3.51 10.73
N LEU A 487 26.19 -3.22 9.95
CA LEU A 487 26.95 -4.21 9.20
C LEU A 487 28.20 -4.64 9.98
N ILE A 488 28.28 -5.94 10.27
CA ILE A 488 29.37 -6.58 11.00
C ILE A 488 30.17 -7.44 10.01
N PRO A 489 31.46 -7.14 9.79
CA PRO A 489 32.32 -7.96 8.94
C PRO A 489 32.72 -9.26 9.64
N PHE A 490 32.52 -10.38 8.95
CA PHE A 490 32.99 -11.71 9.33
C PHE A 490 34.06 -12.18 8.35
N ILE A 491 35.27 -12.43 8.84
CA ILE A 491 36.37 -12.95 8.03
C ILE A 491 36.13 -14.44 7.79
N VAL A 492 35.99 -14.77 6.51
CA VAL A 492 35.72 -16.13 6.01
C VAL A 492 37.02 -16.79 5.55
N GLY A 493 37.92 -16.00 4.96
CA GLY A 493 39.20 -16.46 4.45
C GLY A 493 40.30 -15.43 4.60
N VAL A 494 41.54 -15.90 4.56
CA VAL A 494 42.75 -15.06 4.49
C VAL A 494 43.39 -15.28 3.12
N THR A 495 43.66 -14.20 2.38
CA THR A 495 44.27 -14.26 1.04
C THR A 495 45.62 -14.97 1.09
N SER A 496 45.76 -16.09 0.37
CA SER A 496 46.96 -16.94 0.41
C SER A 496 47.73 -16.91 -0.92
N PHE A 497 47.18 -17.50 -1.99
CA PHE A 497 47.85 -17.54 -3.30
C PHE A 497 46.87 -17.59 -4.49
N GLY A 498 47.36 -17.17 -5.67
CA GLY A 498 46.62 -17.18 -6.93
C GLY A 498 47.57 -17.30 -8.13
N ARG A 499 47.04 -17.47 -9.35
CA ARG A 499 47.85 -17.75 -10.56
C ARG A 499 48.16 -16.49 -11.38
N PHE A 500 47.16 -15.75 -11.82
CA PHE A 500 47.32 -14.52 -12.60
C PHE A 500 46.18 -13.52 -12.30
N CYS A 501 46.55 -12.33 -11.85
CA CYS A 501 45.67 -11.18 -11.70
C CYS A 501 44.85 -10.88 -12.95
N GLY A 502 43.53 -10.73 -12.81
CA GLY A 502 42.63 -10.31 -13.90
C GLY A 502 42.27 -11.43 -14.90
N THR A 503 42.38 -12.69 -14.49
CA THR A 503 41.89 -13.85 -15.27
C THR A 503 40.76 -14.56 -14.51
N ALA A 504 39.90 -15.30 -15.20
CA ALA A 504 38.79 -16.04 -14.58
C ALA A 504 39.22 -17.26 -13.74
N THR A 505 40.49 -17.34 -13.30
CA THR A 505 40.98 -18.41 -12.43
C THR A 505 40.71 -18.09 -10.97
N PRO A 506 40.15 -19.00 -10.17
CA PRO A 506 39.90 -18.75 -8.75
C PRO A 506 41.17 -18.50 -7.95
N ALA A 507 41.15 -17.56 -7.01
CA ALA A 507 42.18 -17.41 -5.99
C ALA A 507 41.92 -18.35 -4.80
N VAL A 508 42.98 -18.72 -4.09
CA VAL A 508 42.93 -19.62 -2.93
C VAL A 508 43.17 -18.85 -1.65
N TYR A 509 42.31 -19.13 -0.67
CA TYR A 509 42.28 -18.51 0.64
C TYR A 509 42.41 -19.59 1.72
N THR A 510 43.05 -19.26 2.83
CA THR A 510 43.03 -20.10 4.03
C THR A 510 41.67 -19.97 4.71
N ARG A 511 40.96 -21.09 4.91
CA ARG A 511 39.61 -21.13 5.51
C ARG A 511 39.69 -20.83 7.01
N VAL A 512 39.17 -19.67 7.44
CA VAL A 512 39.25 -19.23 8.84
C VAL A 512 38.56 -20.19 9.81
N SER A 513 37.41 -20.76 9.44
CA SER A 513 36.65 -21.65 10.33
C SER A 513 37.42 -22.90 10.75
N SER A 514 38.44 -23.32 9.98
CA SER A 514 39.33 -24.44 10.33
C SER A 514 40.35 -24.12 11.42
N TYR A 515 40.57 -22.84 11.74
CA TYR A 515 41.63 -22.39 12.66
C TYR A 515 41.08 -21.59 13.85
N VAL A 516 39.75 -21.52 14.03
CA VAL A 516 39.13 -20.73 15.12
C VAL A 516 39.67 -21.16 16.48
N ASP A 517 39.76 -22.46 16.76
CA ASP A 517 40.25 -22.98 18.05
C ASP A 517 41.70 -22.53 18.33
N TRP A 518 42.56 -22.56 17.31
CA TRP A 518 43.93 -22.06 17.41
C TRP A 518 43.95 -20.55 17.66
N ILE A 519 43.16 -19.78 16.92
CA ILE A 519 43.07 -18.31 17.09
C ILE A 519 42.55 -17.95 18.49
N GLN A 520 41.55 -18.68 19.00
CA GLN A 520 41.02 -18.50 20.36
C GLN A 520 42.08 -18.79 21.42
N THR A 521 42.87 -19.85 21.23
CA THR A 521 43.95 -20.23 22.14
C THR A 521 45.04 -19.16 22.20
N GLU A 522 45.48 -18.67 21.05
CA GLU A 522 46.55 -17.65 20.96
C GLU A 522 46.11 -16.27 21.44
N THR A 523 44.84 -15.90 21.20
CA THR A 523 44.33 -14.56 21.56
C THR A 523 43.67 -14.50 22.93
N GLY A 524 43.29 -15.65 23.52
CA GLY A 524 42.51 -15.74 24.75
C GLY A 524 41.09 -15.19 24.65
N GLN A 525 40.55 -14.98 23.44
CA GLN A 525 39.20 -14.44 23.21
C GLN A 525 38.26 -15.47 22.59
N SER A 526 36.98 -15.44 22.99
CA SER A 526 35.93 -16.19 22.30
C SER A 526 35.54 -15.50 20.98
N PHE A 527 35.24 -16.26 19.93
CA PHE A 527 34.72 -15.76 18.65
C PHE A 527 33.29 -16.28 18.37
N ASP A 528 32.48 -16.50 19.42
CA ASP A 528 31.04 -16.67 19.26
C ASP A 528 30.45 -15.49 18.45
N ALA A 529 29.65 -15.81 17.43
CA ALA A 529 29.21 -14.83 16.44
C ALA A 529 28.36 -13.72 17.07
N ARG A 530 27.46 -14.06 18.01
CA ARG A 530 26.58 -13.07 18.68
C ARG A 530 27.39 -12.22 19.65
N ALA A 531 28.25 -12.84 20.46
CA ALA A 531 29.11 -12.13 21.39
C ALA A 531 30.12 -11.22 20.69
N CYS A 532 30.61 -11.61 19.51
CA CYS A 532 31.48 -10.75 18.68
C CYS A 532 30.71 -9.56 18.10
N ALA A 533 29.52 -9.79 17.52
CA ALA A 533 28.69 -8.73 16.97
C ALA A 533 28.32 -7.69 18.05
N ALA A 534 27.87 -8.13 19.22
CA ALA A 534 27.45 -7.26 20.31
C ALA A 534 28.59 -6.38 20.88
N ARG A 535 29.83 -6.87 20.89
CA ARG A 535 31.00 -6.17 21.47
C ARG A 535 31.31 -4.81 20.84
N HIS A 536 31.06 -4.67 19.54
CA HIS A 536 31.44 -3.48 18.78
C HIS A 536 30.28 -2.85 18.01
N ILE A 537 29.05 -3.28 18.26
CA ILE A 537 27.88 -2.92 17.45
C ILE A 537 27.70 -1.40 17.31
N ASN A 538 27.90 -0.63 18.38
CA ASN A 538 27.69 0.83 18.37
C ASN A 538 28.66 1.63 17.50
N VAL A 539 29.83 1.07 17.20
CA VAL A 539 30.86 1.72 16.36
C VAL A 539 30.84 1.18 14.92
N ARG A 540 29.92 0.26 14.60
CA ARG A 540 29.75 -0.28 13.25
C ARG A 540 28.96 0.64 12.34
N GLU A 541 29.20 0.47 11.05
CA GLU A 541 28.48 1.16 10.00
C GLU A 541 26.99 0.82 10.09
N ILE A 542 26.16 1.86 10.10
CA ILE A 542 24.72 1.73 9.92
C ILE A 542 24.46 1.33 8.46
N GLU A 543 23.46 0.49 8.25
CA GLU A 543 23.02 0.06 6.93
C GLU A 543 22.76 1.28 6.03
N GLU A 544 23.40 1.29 4.85
CA GLU A 544 23.40 2.43 3.94
C GLU A 544 21.98 2.84 3.52
N ALA A 545 21.06 1.87 3.40
CA ALA A 545 19.67 2.12 3.09
C ALA A 545 18.98 3.06 4.09
N MET A 546 19.43 3.10 5.35
CA MET A 546 18.86 3.97 6.39
C MET A 546 19.45 5.37 6.39
N ILE A 547 20.52 5.65 5.66
CA ILE A 547 21.23 6.92 5.78
C ILE A 547 20.61 7.93 4.81
N ALA A 548 19.95 8.95 5.38
CA ALA A 548 19.30 10.02 4.63
C ALA A 548 20.31 11.05 4.10
N ASN A 549 21.20 11.49 4.99
CA ASN A 549 22.20 12.51 4.68
C ASN A 549 23.39 12.44 5.65
N ARG A 550 24.53 13.00 5.23
CA ARG A 550 25.74 13.15 6.07
C ARG A 550 26.15 14.62 6.06
N PHE A 551 26.31 15.23 7.22
CA PHE A 551 26.74 16.63 7.34
C PHE A 551 27.87 16.75 8.38
N GLY A 552 29.11 16.88 7.90
CA GLY A 552 30.29 16.77 8.76
C GLY A 552 30.32 15.42 9.48
N ASP A 553 30.53 15.43 10.80
CA ASP A 553 30.57 14.23 11.64
C ASP A 553 29.17 13.71 12.03
N LYS A 554 28.09 14.37 11.60
CA LYS A 554 26.71 14.00 11.95
C LYS A 554 26.05 13.16 10.86
N LEU A 555 25.45 12.06 11.29
CA LEU A 555 24.68 11.13 10.45
C LEU A 555 23.19 11.38 10.64
N PHE A 556 22.47 11.63 9.54
CA PHE A 556 21.00 11.68 9.56
C PHE A 556 20.48 10.35 9.03
N VAL A 557 19.74 9.65 9.88
CA VAL A 557 19.20 8.32 9.62
C VAL A 557 17.68 8.42 9.49
N GLU A 558 17.11 7.64 8.58
CA GLU A 558 15.67 7.42 8.38
C GLU A 558 15.33 6.01 8.87
N PRO A 559 14.85 5.87 10.13
CA PRO A 559 14.51 4.59 10.75
C PRO A 559 13.50 3.75 9.94
N GLU A 560 12.65 4.39 9.13
CA GLU A 560 11.60 3.76 8.33
C GLU A 560 12.17 2.87 7.19
N LYS A 561 13.45 3.03 6.85
CA LYS A 561 14.16 2.23 5.84
C LYS A 561 14.93 1.06 6.44
N SER A 562 14.79 0.83 7.74
CA SER A 562 15.39 -0.31 8.41
C SER A 562 14.91 -1.63 7.80
N TYR A 563 15.82 -2.60 7.74
CA TYR A 563 15.48 -3.97 7.35
C TYR A 563 14.94 -4.79 8.52
N MET A 564 15.26 -4.36 9.74
CA MET A 564 14.80 -4.95 10.99
C MET A 564 14.35 -3.85 11.92
N ASP A 565 13.21 -4.06 12.56
CA ASP A 565 12.68 -3.14 13.55
C ASP A 565 12.07 -3.93 14.70
N LEU A 566 12.01 -3.33 15.89
CA LEU A 566 11.21 -3.89 16.96
C LEU A 566 9.74 -3.68 16.61
N GLU A 567 8.96 -4.76 16.66
CA GLU A 567 7.53 -4.65 16.47
C GLU A 567 6.93 -4.02 17.72
N THR A 568 6.67 -2.72 17.67
CA THR A 568 6.13 -1.97 18.81
C THR A 568 4.61 -2.07 18.90
N VAL A 569 3.89 -2.41 17.80
CA VAL A 569 2.42 -2.55 17.77
C VAL A 569 1.93 -3.58 16.74
N ALA A 570 1.88 -4.87 17.08
CA ALA A 570 1.25 -5.90 16.23
C ALA A 570 -0.22 -6.18 16.61
N LYS A 571 -1.14 -5.31 16.18
CA LYS A 571 -2.55 -5.29 16.64
C LYS A 571 -3.35 -6.55 16.29
N HIS A 572 -3.04 -7.18 15.17
CA HIS A 572 -3.75 -8.35 14.62
C HIS A 572 -3.06 -9.68 14.91
N ARG A 573 -1.85 -9.67 15.49
CA ARG A 573 -1.14 -10.91 15.78
C ARG A 573 -1.66 -11.55 17.06
N VAL A 574 -1.67 -12.88 17.07
CA VAL A 574 -2.08 -13.68 18.21
C VAL A 574 -1.15 -14.86 18.42
N TYR A 575 -1.11 -15.37 19.65
CA TYR A 575 -0.31 -16.55 20.01
C TYR A 575 -1.20 -17.72 20.39
N LEU A 576 -0.85 -18.92 19.92
CA LEU A 576 -1.51 -20.18 20.25
C LEU A 576 -0.79 -20.86 21.43
N GLY A 577 -1.57 -21.12 22.48
CA GLY A 577 -1.07 -21.62 23.77
C GLY A 577 -1.41 -23.09 24.02
N TYR A 578 -0.43 -23.86 24.48
CA TYR A 578 -0.56 -25.28 24.84
C TYR A 578 -0.44 -25.45 26.35
N SER A 579 -1.47 -26.03 26.99
CA SER A 579 -1.44 -26.28 28.44
C SER A 579 -0.57 -27.49 28.75
N THR A 580 0.40 -27.30 29.63
CA THR A 580 1.27 -28.35 30.16
C THR A 580 0.62 -29.07 31.34
N ALA A 581 1.12 -30.26 31.69
CA ALA A 581 0.64 -31.03 32.85
C ALA A 581 0.84 -30.29 34.20
N SER A 582 1.74 -29.32 34.27
CA SER A 582 1.98 -28.48 35.44
C SER A 582 1.08 -27.23 35.51
N GLY A 583 0.14 -27.07 34.56
CA GLY A 583 -0.75 -25.92 34.49
C GLY A 583 -0.16 -24.66 33.84
N ARG A 584 1.11 -24.69 33.39
CA ARG A 584 1.73 -23.60 32.61
C ARG A 584 1.29 -23.65 31.15
N ILE A 585 1.16 -22.50 30.50
CA ILE A 585 0.86 -22.38 29.07
C ILE A 585 2.14 -22.07 28.30
N GLN A 586 2.38 -22.79 27.21
CA GLN A 586 3.51 -22.55 26.29
C GLN A 586 3.00 -21.90 24.99
N TRP A 587 3.58 -20.77 24.60
CA TRP A 587 3.22 -20.01 23.39
C TRP A 587 4.23 -20.30 22.28
N ASN A 588 3.87 -21.18 21.34
CA ASN A 588 4.83 -21.72 20.37
C ASN A 588 4.41 -21.58 18.91
N CYS A 589 3.20 -21.11 18.66
CA CYS A 589 2.69 -20.82 17.33
C CYS A 589 2.03 -19.45 17.32
N GLY A 590 2.17 -18.75 16.20
CA GLY A 590 1.50 -17.49 15.90
C GLY A 590 0.21 -17.69 15.09
N GLY A 591 -0.49 -16.59 14.91
CA GLY A 591 -1.66 -16.51 14.06
C GLY A 591 -2.07 -15.06 13.83
N VAL A 592 -3.09 -14.88 12.99
CA VAL A 592 -3.62 -13.60 12.57
C VAL A 592 -5.10 -13.52 12.90
N LEU A 593 -5.51 -12.52 13.66
CA LEU A 593 -6.91 -12.18 13.87
C LEU A 593 -7.51 -11.65 12.56
N ILE A 594 -8.53 -12.31 12.02
CA ILE A 594 -9.18 -11.90 10.75
C ILE A 594 -10.61 -11.34 10.98
N ASN A 595 -11.17 -11.61 12.16
CA ASN A 595 -12.33 -10.93 12.75
C ASN A 595 -12.34 -11.20 14.27
N GLU A 596 -13.35 -10.74 15.00
CA GLU A 596 -13.42 -10.88 16.48
C GLU A 596 -13.42 -12.32 17.01
N ASN A 597 -13.71 -13.32 16.18
CA ASN A 597 -13.92 -14.71 16.63
C ASN A 597 -13.20 -15.78 15.79
N PHE A 598 -12.43 -15.39 14.79
CA PHE A 598 -11.62 -16.27 13.96
C PHE A 598 -10.18 -15.77 13.87
N VAL A 599 -9.27 -16.72 14.05
CA VAL A 599 -7.84 -16.57 13.84
C VAL A 599 -7.43 -17.48 12.68
N LEU A 600 -6.62 -16.94 11.78
CA LEU A 600 -5.96 -17.69 10.72
C LEU A 600 -4.55 -18.11 11.19
N THR A 601 -4.18 -19.36 10.98
CA THR A 601 -2.87 -19.91 11.38
C THR A 601 -2.47 -21.04 10.42
N VAL A 602 -1.33 -21.68 10.67
CA VAL A 602 -0.86 -22.85 9.91
C VAL A 602 -1.37 -24.15 10.54
N ALA A 603 -1.59 -25.16 9.71
CA ALA A 603 -2.22 -26.40 10.16
C ALA A 603 -1.30 -27.27 11.04
N HIS A 604 0.01 -27.25 10.79
CA HIS A 604 0.99 -28.00 11.58
C HIS A 604 1.12 -27.51 13.03
N CYS A 605 0.57 -26.34 13.36
CA CYS A 605 0.44 -25.92 14.75
C CYS A 605 -0.46 -26.89 15.54
N ASP A 606 -1.35 -27.62 14.88
CA ASP A 606 -1.98 -28.77 15.53
C ASP A 606 -0.91 -29.81 15.92
N ARG A 607 -0.84 -30.15 17.22
CA ARG A 607 0.11 -31.13 17.76
C ARG A 607 1.59 -30.76 17.64
N PHE A 608 1.91 -29.52 17.31
CA PHE A 608 3.29 -29.01 17.23
C PHE A 608 4.06 -29.17 18.54
N VAL A 609 3.38 -28.86 19.65
CA VAL A 609 3.93 -28.95 21.01
C VAL A 609 3.20 -30.02 21.78
N LEU A 610 3.96 -30.90 22.43
CA LEU A 610 3.43 -31.98 23.28
C LEU A 610 2.44 -32.93 22.59
N ASN A 611 2.45 -32.98 21.25
CA ASN A 611 1.49 -33.75 20.44
C ASN A 611 0.02 -33.42 20.77
N LYS A 612 -0.26 -32.17 21.16
CA LYS A 612 -1.57 -31.68 21.61
C LYS A 612 -2.09 -30.52 20.75
N THR A 613 -3.40 -30.43 20.55
CA THR A 613 -4.05 -29.23 19.99
C THR A 613 -3.88 -28.04 20.95
N PRO A 614 -3.69 -26.80 20.46
CA PRO A 614 -3.65 -25.63 21.32
C PRO A 614 -5.00 -25.43 22.04
N ASP A 615 -4.96 -24.92 23.27
CA ASP A 615 -6.14 -24.72 24.12
C ASP A 615 -6.59 -23.24 24.14
N TYR A 616 -5.65 -22.31 23.95
CA TYR A 616 -5.86 -20.87 24.14
C TYR A 616 -5.29 -20.03 23.00
N VAL A 617 -5.87 -18.85 22.83
CA VAL A 617 -5.37 -17.76 21.99
C VAL A 617 -5.08 -16.56 22.89
N LYS A 618 -3.90 -15.95 22.75
CA LYS A 618 -3.54 -14.68 23.42
C LYS A 618 -3.42 -13.57 22.37
N ALA A 619 -4.11 -12.46 22.59
CA ALA A 619 -4.10 -11.27 21.72
C ALA A 619 -3.83 -10.00 22.54
N GLY A 620 -3.22 -8.98 21.92
CA GLY A 620 -3.01 -7.67 22.57
C GLY A 620 -1.83 -7.60 23.53
N ASP A 621 -0.85 -8.49 23.35
CA ASP A 621 0.40 -8.50 24.11
C ASP A 621 1.61 -8.32 23.18
N LEU A 622 2.52 -7.43 23.56
CA LEU A 622 3.76 -7.12 22.85
C LEU A 622 4.94 -7.96 23.35
N ASP A 623 4.86 -8.51 24.57
CA ASP A 623 5.89 -9.35 25.18
C ASP A 623 5.33 -10.76 25.40
N ILE A 624 5.81 -11.74 24.63
CA ILE A 624 5.38 -13.13 24.76
C ILE A 624 5.77 -13.78 26.11
N PHE A 625 6.72 -13.18 26.85
CA PHE A 625 7.25 -13.71 28.12
C PHE A 625 6.79 -12.92 29.35
N LYS A 626 6.12 -11.79 29.19
CA LYS A 626 5.61 -10.97 30.30
C LYS A 626 4.17 -10.57 30.04
N ASP A 627 3.25 -11.05 30.88
CA ASP A 627 1.82 -10.76 30.70
C ASP A 627 1.55 -9.25 30.80
N HIS A 628 1.15 -8.66 29.67
CA HIS A 628 0.70 -7.29 29.63
C HIS A 628 -0.69 -7.19 30.28
N PRO A 629 -1.00 -6.15 31.09
CA PRO A 629 -2.28 -6.00 31.78
C PRO A 629 -3.50 -5.89 30.84
N HIS A 630 -3.29 -5.72 29.54
CA HIS A 630 -4.32 -5.63 28.52
C HIS A 630 -4.37 -6.84 27.57
N ALA A 631 -3.56 -7.88 27.83
CA ALA A 631 -3.60 -9.11 27.04
C ALA A 631 -4.91 -9.86 27.27
N GLN A 632 -5.55 -10.30 26.18
CA GLN A 632 -6.78 -11.08 26.19
C GLN A 632 -6.46 -12.54 25.90
N ILE A 633 -6.75 -13.43 26.86
CA ILE A 633 -6.58 -14.89 26.70
C ILE A 633 -7.96 -15.53 26.55
N VAL A 634 -8.22 -16.14 25.40
CA VAL A 634 -9.50 -16.73 25.04
C VAL A 634 -9.35 -18.21 24.72
N GLN A 635 -10.30 -19.04 25.17
CA GLN A 635 -10.32 -20.47 24.86
C GLN A 635 -10.66 -20.73 23.39
N ILE A 636 -10.00 -21.72 22.81
CA ILE A 636 -10.31 -22.21 21.47
C ILE A 636 -11.57 -23.08 21.53
N GLU A 637 -12.56 -22.77 20.70
CA GLU A 637 -13.75 -23.61 20.50
C GLU A 637 -13.44 -24.75 19.53
N GLN A 638 -12.77 -24.41 18.42
CA GLN A 638 -12.50 -25.36 17.35
C GLN A 638 -11.23 -25.00 16.58
N PHE A 639 -10.39 -26.01 16.32
CA PHE A 639 -9.25 -25.92 15.41
C PHE A 639 -9.60 -26.63 14.09
N ILE A 640 -9.62 -25.89 12.98
CA ILE A 640 -10.14 -26.33 11.68
C ILE A 640 -9.00 -26.35 10.67
N LYS A 641 -8.38 -27.53 10.48
CA LYS A 641 -7.35 -27.74 9.45
C LYS A 641 -7.97 -27.72 8.06
N HIS A 642 -7.23 -27.24 7.06
CA HIS A 642 -7.65 -27.36 5.66
C HIS A 642 -7.89 -28.85 5.29
N PRO A 643 -8.97 -29.21 4.57
CA PRO A 643 -9.31 -30.61 4.27
C PRO A 643 -8.22 -31.41 3.53
N ASP A 644 -7.41 -30.71 2.73
CA ASP A 644 -6.33 -31.30 1.94
C ASP A 644 -4.98 -31.30 2.67
N TYR A 645 -4.93 -30.87 3.93
CA TYR A 645 -3.73 -30.96 4.75
C TYR A 645 -3.49 -32.42 5.20
N ARG A 646 -2.22 -32.84 5.25
CA ARG A 646 -1.80 -34.19 5.65
C ARG A 646 -0.61 -34.11 6.59
N ASP A 647 -0.80 -34.54 7.85
CA ASP A 647 0.25 -34.55 8.86
C ASP A 647 1.44 -35.42 8.38
N GLY A 648 2.66 -34.86 8.36
CA GLY A 648 3.87 -35.58 7.94
C GLY A 648 3.99 -35.89 6.44
N GLY A 649 3.11 -35.34 5.59
CA GLY A 649 3.03 -35.65 4.15
C GLY A 649 4.08 -35.00 3.24
N GLY A 650 5.09 -34.32 3.79
CA GLY A 650 6.19 -33.67 3.05
C GLY A 650 5.79 -32.42 2.24
N SER A 651 4.51 -32.24 1.90
CA SER A 651 4.00 -31.05 1.19
C SER A 651 3.46 -30.01 2.18
N ILE A 652 3.85 -28.75 1.97
CA ILE A 652 3.41 -27.59 2.75
C ILE A 652 2.23 -26.83 2.10
N ASP A 653 1.76 -27.27 0.94
CA ASP A 653 0.80 -26.56 0.08
C ASP A 653 -0.50 -26.14 0.77
N ASN A 654 -1.04 -27.00 1.64
CA ASN A 654 -2.30 -26.76 2.34
C ASN A 654 -2.10 -26.61 3.85
N ASP A 655 -0.92 -26.15 4.27
CA ASP A 655 -0.57 -25.98 5.68
C ASP A 655 -1.21 -24.72 6.28
N ILE A 656 -2.55 -24.70 6.31
CA ILE A 656 -3.37 -23.59 6.77
C ILE A 656 -4.55 -24.09 7.60
N ALA A 657 -4.89 -23.36 8.65
CA ALA A 657 -5.97 -23.67 9.56
C ALA A 657 -6.71 -22.40 10.02
N LEU A 658 -7.97 -22.59 10.42
CA LEU A 658 -8.81 -21.59 11.07
C LEU A 658 -9.06 -22.01 12.51
N VAL A 659 -8.93 -21.06 13.43
CA VAL A 659 -9.20 -21.26 14.85
C VAL A 659 -10.42 -20.42 15.20
N LYS A 660 -11.49 -21.09 15.61
CA LYS A 660 -12.72 -20.46 16.10
C LYS A 660 -12.61 -20.26 17.60
N LEU A 661 -12.84 -19.03 18.06
CA LEU A 661 -12.79 -18.67 19.47
C LEU A 661 -14.12 -18.96 20.17
N ARG A 662 -14.07 -19.37 21.44
CA ARG A 662 -15.26 -19.65 22.27
C ARG A 662 -16.04 -18.36 22.59
N THR A 663 -15.34 -17.25 22.72
CA THR A 663 -15.90 -15.92 22.95
C THR A 663 -15.23 -14.92 22.01
N ASN A 664 -15.95 -13.89 21.57
CA ASN A 664 -15.35 -12.82 20.78
C ASN A 664 -14.26 -12.10 21.60
N LEU A 665 -13.16 -11.77 20.93
CA LEU A 665 -12.18 -10.82 21.46
C LEU A 665 -12.77 -9.42 21.47
N ARG A 666 -12.40 -8.62 22.47
CA ARG A 666 -12.77 -7.21 22.56
C ARG A 666 -11.80 -6.41 21.69
N LEU A 667 -12.32 -5.72 20.67
CA LEU A 667 -11.49 -4.87 19.82
C LEU A 667 -11.01 -3.64 20.60
N GLU A 668 -9.71 -3.38 20.57
CA GLU A 668 -9.02 -2.28 21.24
C GLU A 668 -7.84 -1.83 20.36
N PRO A 669 -7.19 -0.68 20.61
CA PRO A 669 -6.07 -0.21 19.78
C PRO A 669 -4.94 -1.24 19.57
N ASN A 670 -4.77 -2.18 20.51
CA ASN A 670 -3.76 -3.25 20.44
C ASN A 670 -4.33 -4.61 19.99
N VAL A 671 -5.64 -4.70 19.71
CA VAL A 671 -6.33 -5.92 19.26
C VAL A 671 -7.30 -5.55 18.13
N VAL A 672 -6.83 -5.67 16.89
CA VAL A 672 -7.56 -5.26 15.68
C VAL A 672 -7.38 -6.33 14.60
N PRO A 673 -8.42 -6.75 13.85
CA PRO A 673 -8.23 -7.75 12.80
C PRO A 673 -7.47 -7.20 11.59
N ALA A 674 -6.66 -8.03 10.94
CA ALA A 674 -6.01 -7.69 9.68
C ALA A 674 -6.92 -7.95 8.47
N CYS A 675 -6.63 -7.25 7.36
CA CYS A 675 -7.28 -7.50 6.09
C CYS A 675 -6.62 -8.65 5.31
N ILE A 676 -7.44 -9.41 4.57
CA ILE A 676 -6.95 -10.48 3.69
C ILE A 676 -7.07 -10.02 2.24
N LEU A 677 -6.00 -10.14 1.45
CA LEU A 677 -6.04 -9.83 0.04
C LEU A 677 -6.54 -11.02 -0.79
N ASN A 678 -7.56 -10.79 -1.63
CA ASN A 678 -8.21 -11.83 -2.46
C ASN A 678 -7.63 -11.88 -3.89
N SER A 679 -6.31 -11.78 -4.05
CA SER A 679 -5.70 -11.76 -5.39
C SER A 679 -4.33 -12.44 -5.41
N ASP A 680 -4.25 -13.58 -6.11
CA ASP A 680 -2.99 -14.26 -6.44
C ASP A 680 -2.12 -13.49 -7.45
N SER A 681 -2.61 -12.34 -7.96
CA SER A 681 -1.95 -11.56 -9.02
C SER A 681 -1.29 -10.27 -8.53
N PHE A 682 -1.31 -10.04 -7.22
CA PHE A 682 -0.76 -8.84 -6.60
C PHE A 682 0.50 -9.20 -5.81
N SER A 683 1.66 -8.89 -6.39
CA SER A 683 2.96 -9.05 -5.73
C SER A 683 3.54 -7.67 -5.42
N LEU A 684 3.88 -7.43 -4.16
CA LEU A 684 4.60 -6.24 -3.74
C LEU A 684 6.11 -6.44 -3.91
N PRO A 685 6.89 -5.35 -4.11
CA PRO A 685 8.35 -5.46 -4.20
C PRO A 685 8.96 -6.03 -2.92
N PHE A 686 8.31 -5.78 -1.77
CA PHE A 686 8.67 -6.35 -0.48
C PHE A 686 7.44 -6.42 0.42
N TYR A 687 7.55 -7.29 1.42
CA TYR A 687 6.60 -7.50 2.50
C TYR A 687 7.33 -7.29 3.84
N GLU A 688 6.57 -7.41 4.91
CA GLU A 688 7.06 -7.45 6.28
C GLU A 688 6.70 -8.82 6.86
N MET A 689 7.64 -9.45 7.54
CA MET A 689 7.42 -10.73 8.21
C MET A 689 7.66 -10.60 9.70
N ALA A 690 6.94 -11.43 10.45
CA ALA A 690 7.10 -11.61 11.88
C ALA A 690 8.20 -12.64 12.21
N GLY A 691 9.05 -12.32 13.18
CA GLY A 691 9.97 -13.28 13.79
C GLY A 691 10.25 -12.97 15.26
N LEU A 692 11.03 -13.83 15.91
CA LEU A 692 11.43 -13.67 17.31
C LEU A 692 12.95 -13.57 17.41
N GLY A 693 13.46 -12.52 18.04
CA GLY A 693 14.89 -12.25 18.12
C GLY A 693 15.33 -11.65 19.45
N PRO A 694 16.60 -11.77 19.88
CA PRO A 694 17.08 -11.14 21.11
C PRO A 694 16.97 -9.61 21.03
N TYR A 695 16.49 -8.96 22.10
CA TYR A 695 16.31 -7.51 22.15
C TYR A 695 17.59 -6.74 21.81
N ASN A 696 18.73 -7.10 22.38
CA ASN A 696 20.02 -6.48 22.09
C ASN A 696 20.50 -6.57 20.63
N MET A 697 19.99 -7.56 19.87
CA MET A 697 20.33 -7.75 18.45
C MET A 697 19.33 -7.07 17.50
N ASN A 698 18.16 -6.67 18.00
CA ASN A 698 17.06 -6.11 17.20
C ASN A 698 16.69 -4.66 17.59
N ASN A 699 17.16 -4.15 18.73
CA ASN A 699 16.84 -2.81 19.22
C ASN A 699 17.78 -1.72 18.68
N PHE A 700 17.29 -0.90 17.75
CA PHE A 700 18.03 0.24 17.20
C PHE A 700 18.03 1.41 18.18
N LEU A 701 19.15 1.58 18.90
CA LEU A 701 19.38 2.70 19.82
C LEU A 701 19.79 3.95 19.03
N MET A 702 19.03 5.02 19.16
CA MET A 702 19.46 6.39 18.81
C MET A 702 20.48 6.83 19.88
N ASP A 703 21.53 7.56 19.48
CA ASP A 703 22.74 7.82 20.29
C ASP A 703 22.45 8.26 21.75
N ASP A 704 23.31 7.81 22.70
CA ASP A 704 23.34 8.02 24.17
C ASP A 704 22.69 6.94 25.07
N GLU A 705 22.03 5.92 24.53
CA GLU A 705 21.54 4.79 25.35
C GLU A 705 22.63 3.72 25.61
N PRO A 706 22.77 3.20 26.86
CA PRO A 706 23.75 2.18 27.18
C PRO A 706 23.43 0.85 26.49
N LEU A 707 24.48 0.13 26.05
CA LEU A 707 24.36 -1.22 25.49
C LEU A 707 23.57 -2.13 26.43
N SER A 708 22.41 -2.57 25.97
CA SER A 708 21.60 -3.54 26.70
C SER A 708 22.16 -4.94 26.50
N ASN A 709 22.49 -5.63 27.59
CA ASN A 709 22.81 -7.07 27.57
C ASN A 709 21.52 -7.94 27.62
N ASN A 710 20.36 -7.33 27.39
CA ASN A 710 19.08 -8.02 27.46
C ASN A 710 18.91 -8.97 26.26
N ASN A 711 19.02 -10.27 26.53
CA ASN A 711 18.81 -11.33 25.56
C ASN A 711 17.36 -11.84 25.54
N THR A 712 16.40 -11.10 26.10
CA THR A 712 14.97 -11.45 26.03
C THR A 712 14.55 -11.50 24.57
N LEU A 713 13.85 -12.57 24.19
CA LEU A 713 13.32 -12.71 22.85
C LEU A 713 12.12 -11.77 22.69
N VAL A 714 12.17 -10.93 21.67
CA VAL A 714 11.15 -9.94 21.33
C VAL A 714 10.67 -10.17 19.91
N LEU A 715 9.46 -9.71 19.64
CA LEU A 715 8.90 -9.70 18.31
C LEU A 715 9.68 -8.71 17.45
N THR A 716 10.20 -9.22 16.34
CA THR A 716 10.98 -8.46 15.38
C THR A 716 10.25 -8.45 14.05
N ARG A 717 10.12 -7.26 13.48
CA ARG A 717 9.53 -7.02 12.17
C ARG A 717 10.65 -6.93 11.16
N MET A 718 10.56 -7.74 10.11
CA MET A 718 11.62 -7.83 9.13
C MET A 718 11.13 -7.58 7.73
N ARG A 719 11.88 -6.78 6.97
CA ARG A 719 11.63 -6.60 5.55
C ARG A 719 11.99 -7.86 4.78
N ALA A 720 11.02 -8.35 4.01
CA ALA A 720 11.09 -9.59 3.27
C ALA A 720 10.84 -9.29 1.77
N ASP A 721 11.90 -9.24 0.97
CA ASP A 721 11.75 -8.97 -0.46
C ASP A 721 11.12 -10.19 -1.17
N SER A 722 10.24 -9.90 -2.14
CA SER A 722 9.54 -10.95 -2.89
C SER A 722 10.53 -11.73 -3.76
N SER A 723 10.58 -13.05 -3.63
CA SER A 723 11.45 -13.92 -4.43
C SER A 723 10.69 -15.10 -5.03
N SER A 724 11.27 -15.71 -6.08
CA SER A 724 10.78 -17.01 -6.59
C SER A 724 11.28 -18.12 -5.67
N CYS A 725 10.41 -19.06 -5.30
CA CYS A 725 10.80 -20.16 -4.42
C CYS A 725 11.74 -21.12 -5.14
N SER A 726 12.85 -21.49 -4.51
CA SER A 726 13.81 -22.48 -5.04
C SER A 726 13.20 -23.87 -5.25
N TRP A 727 12.16 -24.22 -4.48
CA TRP A 727 11.52 -25.56 -4.45
C TRP A 727 10.12 -25.60 -5.08
N GLN A 728 9.66 -24.53 -5.76
CA GLN A 728 8.24 -24.35 -6.06
C GLN A 728 7.64 -25.45 -6.95
N SER A 729 6.61 -26.13 -6.44
CA SER A 729 5.77 -27.09 -7.17
C SER A 729 4.31 -26.63 -7.34
N SER A 730 3.88 -25.55 -6.65
CA SER A 730 2.48 -25.06 -6.68
C SER A 730 2.35 -23.53 -6.45
N ASN A 731 1.19 -22.96 -6.80
CA ASN A 731 0.81 -21.56 -6.54
C ASN A 731 0.31 -21.30 -5.10
N LYS A 732 0.38 -22.32 -4.24
CA LYS A 732 -0.12 -22.27 -2.86
C LYS A 732 0.96 -21.84 -1.86
N ILE A 733 2.20 -21.69 -2.31
CA ILE A 733 3.34 -21.28 -1.49
C ILE A 733 3.94 -19.97 -2.02
N MET A 734 4.25 -19.06 -1.11
CA MET A 734 5.03 -17.84 -1.34
C MET A 734 6.38 -17.97 -0.68
N CYS A 735 7.40 -17.32 -1.23
CA CYS A 735 8.71 -17.25 -0.59
C CYS A 735 9.23 -15.82 -0.60
N THR A 736 10.03 -15.53 0.42
CA THR A 736 10.77 -14.27 0.51
C THR A 736 12.23 -14.54 0.73
N ARG A 737 13.08 -13.64 0.23
CA ARG A 737 14.53 -13.70 0.42
C ARG A 737 15.09 -12.30 0.51
N ASN A 738 15.94 -12.07 1.49
CA ASN A 738 16.71 -10.85 1.62
C ASN A 738 18.14 -11.07 1.11
N ASN A 739 18.65 -10.07 0.39
CA ASN A 739 20.03 -10.05 -0.09
C ASN A 739 21.02 -9.88 1.07
N GLN A 740 20.60 -9.25 2.16
CA GLN A 740 21.38 -9.17 3.39
C GLN A 740 21.34 -10.50 4.16
N SER A 741 22.35 -10.72 5.00
CA SER A 741 22.44 -11.88 5.90
C SER A 741 22.36 -11.38 7.33
N LEU A 742 21.74 -12.12 8.25
CA LEU A 742 21.80 -11.76 9.66
C LEU A 742 22.98 -12.43 10.36
N VAL A 743 23.42 -11.85 11.47
CA VAL A 743 24.26 -12.57 12.44
C VAL A 743 23.45 -13.76 12.98
N PRO A 744 24.00 -14.99 13.01
CA PRO A 744 23.25 -16.19 13.37
C PRO A 744 22.44 -16.08 14.68
N GLY A 745 21.14 -16.35 14.58
CA GLY A 745 20.19 -16.29 15.69
C GLY A 745 19.81 -14.89 16.17
N THR A 746 19.97 -13.90 15.30
CA THR A 746 19.31 -12.59 15.43
C THR A 746 17.80 -12.72 15.28
N CYS A 747 17.32 -13.67 14.48
CA CYS A 747 15.89 -13.94 14.29
C CYS A 747 15.61 -15.43 14.14
N ARG A 748 14.51 -15.87 14.75
CA ARG A 748 13.91 -17.19 14.60
C ARG A 748 12.51 -17.03 14.03
N ILE A 749 12.15 -17.89 13.08
CA ILE A 749 10.82 -17.89 12.48
C ILE A 749 9.73 -18.17 13.51
N GLU A 750 8.61 -17.45 13.37
CA GLU A 750 7.36 -17.70 14.06
C GLU A 750 6.40 -18.47 13.13
N HIS A 751 6.17 -19.76 13.41
CA HIS A 751 5.21 -20.58 12.67
C HIS A 751 3.80 -20.03 12.82
N GLY A 752 3.09 -19.79 11.71
CA GLY A 752 1.77 -19.15 11.71
C GLY A 752 1.81 -17.63 11.83
N GLY A 753 3.00 -17.02 11.96
CA GLY A 753 3.17 -15.57 11.90
C GLY A 753 2.83 -15.02 10.50
N PRO A 754 2.37 -13.77 10.39
CA PRO A 754 1.99 -13.17 9.12
C PRO A 754 3.17 -12.76 8.25
N LEU A 755 2.97 -12.88 6.93
CA LEU A 755 3.62 -12.09 5.89
C LEU A 755 2.67 -10.98 5.48
N GLU A 756 3.04 -9.72 5.71
CA GLU A 756 2.10 -8.60 5.69
C GLU A 756 2.66 -7.32 5.07
N ARG A 757 1.77 -6.35 4.84
CA ARG A 757 2.12 -5.01 4.43
C ARG A 757 1.04 -4.03 4.86
N GLU A 758 1.47 -2.87 5.32
CA GLU A 758 0.59 -1.73 5.48
C GLU A 758 0.25 -1.08 4.13
N ILE A 759 -1.04 -0.94 3.84
CA ILE A 759 -1.54 -0.28 2.63
C ILE A 759 -2.37 0.92 3.04
N TRP A 760 -2.07 2.08 2.43
CA TRP A 760 -2.78 3.33 2.66
C TRP A 760 -4.16 3.33 1.98
N HIS A 761 -5.21 3.62 2.74
CA HIS A 761 -6.55 3.88 2.22
C HIS A 761 -7.18 5.11 2.90
N HIS A 762 -7.72 6.04 2.09
CA HIS A 762 -8.31 7.33 2.48
C HIS A 762 -7.32 8.26 3.20
N ASP A 763 -6.95 7.94 4.43
CA ASP A 763 -6.07 8.72 5.31
C ASP A 763 -5.34 7.87 6.38
N ARG A 764 -5.37 6.53 6.27
CA ARG A 764 -4.77 5.61 7.24
C ARG A 764 -4.11 4.40 6.57
N TYR A 765 -3.13 3.83 7.25
CA TYR A 765 -2.56 2.52 6.92
C TYR A 765 -3.37 1.38 7.52
N TYR A 766 -3.56 0.33 6.73
CA TYR A 766 -4.19 -0.93 7.16
C TYR A 766 -3.25 -2.09 6.90
N THR A 767 -3.11 -2.99 7.86
CA THR A 767 -2.32 -4.20 7.69
C THR A 767 -3.06 -5.22 6.85
N TYR A 768 -2.48 -5.57 5.70
CA TYR A 768 -2.92 -6.68 4.87
C TYR A 768 -1.99 -7.87 5.06
N VAL A 769 -2.56 -9.06 5.23
CA VAL A 769 -1.81 -10.32 5.31
C VAL A 769 -1.94 -11.09 4.01
N PHE A 770 -0.81 -11.55 3.50
CA PHE A 770 -0.64 -12.23 2.22
C PHE A 770 -0.31 -13.72 2.41
N GLY A 771 0.46 -14.04 3.46
CA GLY A 771 0.89 -15.39 3.76
C GLY A 771 1.03 -15.66 5.25
N LEU A 772 1.18 -16.93 5.62
CA LEU A 772 1.51 -17.35 6.98
C LEU A 772 2.78 -18.17 6.95
N THR A 773 3.72 -17.92 7.87
CA THR A 773 5.05 -18.53 7.84
C THR A 773 4.98 -20.00 8.19
N VAL A 774 5.56 -20.83 7.33
CA VAL A 774 5.59 -22.29 7.47
C VAL A 774 6.99 -22.79 7.82
N ALA A 775 8.04 -22.28 7.17
CA ALA A 775 9.42 -22.78 7.35
C ALA A 775 10.51 -21.78 6.93
N GLY A 776 11.72 -21.96 7.48
CA GLY A 776 12.95 -21.20 7.15
C GLY A 776 13.88 -21.06 8.37
N GLU A 777 15.12 -20.59 8.15
CA GLU A 777 16.18 -20.58 9.18
C GLU A 777 16.35 -19.21 9.87
N ASP A 778 16.61 -18.15 9.11
CA ASP A 778 16.95 -16.81 9.63
C ASP A 778 15.98 -15.72 9.14
N CYS A 779 14.67 -15.99 9.22
CA CYS A 779 13.63 -15.03 8.85
C CYS A 779 13.81 -14.43 7.44
N GLY A 780 14.20 -15.25 6.47
CA GLY A 780 14.36 -14.85 5.07
C GLY A 780 15.69 -14.15 4.74
N PHE A 781 16.58 -13.93 5.71
CA PHE A 781 17.95 -13.46 5.47
C PHE A 781 18.87 -14.66 5.36
N GLY A 782 19.91 -14.61 4.53
CA GLY A 782 20.76 -15.81 4.31
C GLY A 782 20.11 -16.85 3.39
N SER A 783 18.91 -17.32 3.74
CA SER A 783 18.12 -18.36 3.08
C SER A 783 16.65 -17.94 2.86
N GLU A 784 15.90 -18.69 2.04
CA GLU A 784 14.48 -18.41 1.77
C GLU A 784 13.59 -18.74 2.98
N ALA A 785 12.62 -17.87 3.27
CA ALA A 785 11.50 -18.17 4.16
C ALA A 785 10.27 -18.54 3.31
N ASN A 786 9.51 -19.53 3.75
CA ASN A 786 8.38 -20.12 3.04
C ASN A 786 7.08 -19.85 3.78
N TYR A 787 6.05 -19.50 3.03
CA TYR A 787 4.73 -19.13 3.54
C TYR A 787 3.64 -19.85 2.76
N VAL A 788 2.55 -20.21 3.44
CA VAL A 788 1.32 -20.61 2.73
C VAL A 788 0.62 -19.37 2.18
N ASN A 789 0.28 -19.38 0.89
CA ASN A 789 -0.41 -18.29 0.20
C ASN A 789 -1.88 -18.25 0.63
N ILE A 790 -2.30 -17.21 1.34
CA ILE A 790 -3.68 -17.08 1.83
C ILE A 790 -4.66 -16.91 0.67
N ALA A 791 -4.30 -16.17 -0.37
CA ALA A 791 -5.18 -15.88 -1.50
C ALA A 791 -5.64 -17.16 -2.23
N SER A 792 -4.74 -18.15 -2.34
CA SER A 792 -5.07 -19.47 -2.92
C SER A 792 -6.10 -20.28 -2.11
N HIS A 793 -6.32 -19.93 -0.84
CA HIS A 793 -7.24 -20.60 0.09
C HIS A 793 -8.50 -19.77 0.43
N ILE A 794 -8.67 -18.59 -0.17
CA ILE A 794 -9.71 -17.62 0.20
C ILE A 794 -11.12 -18.19 0.14
N ARG A 795 -11.43 -19.03 -0.85
CA ARG A 795 -12.76 -19.66 -1.00
C ARG A 795 -13.09 -20.57 0.17
N TRP A 796 -12.11 -21.32 0.66
CA TRP A 796 -12.28 -22.20 1.82
C TRP A 796 -12.45 -21.37 3.10
N ILE A 797 -11.67 -20.29 3.24
CA ILE A 797 -11.78 -19.36 4.37
C ILE A 797 -13.19 -18.75 4.42
N GLU A 798 -13.65 -18.17 3.31
CA GLU A 798 -14.99 -17.55 3.20
C GLU A 798 -16.10 -18.54 3.53
N GLN A 799 -16.07 -19.75 2.97
CA GLN A 799 -17.09 -20.78 3.23
C GLN A 799 -17.14 -21.21 4.70
N THR A 800 -15.98 -21.29 5.34
CA THR A 800 -15.86 -21.73 6.74
C THR A 800 -16.30 -20.63 7.70
N VAL A 801 -15.89 -19.38 7.46
CA VAL A 801 -16.20 -18.23 8.32
C VAL A 801 -17.67 -17.78 8.17
N LEU A 802 -18.22 -17.78 6.94
CA LEU A 802 -19.60 -17.33 6.68
C LEU A 802 -20.65 -18.43 6.92
N GLY A 803 -20.22 -19.68 7.06
CA GLY A 803 -21.06 -20.85 7.30
C GLY A 803 -21.63 -21.47 6.02
N SER A 804 -21.54 -22.80 5.93
CA SER A 804 -22.13 -23.57 4.83
C SER A 804 -23.66 -23.61 4.95
N ASN A 805 -24.38 -23.04 3.98
CA ASN A 805 -25.83 -23.22 3.83
C ASN A 805 -26.16 -24.68 3.44
N ASN A 806 -26.04 -25.62 4.39
CA ASN A 806 -26.48 -26.99 4.21
C ASN A 806 -27.79 -27.26 4.95
N ARG A 807 -28.88 -27.24 4.17
CA ARG A 807 -30.11 -28.04 4.30
C ARG A 807 -30.53 -28.45 5.73
N ARG A 808 -31.33 -27.61 6.41
CA ARG A 808 -32.35 -28.11 7.36
C ARG A 808 -33.64 -27.29 7.28
N ARG A 809 -34.68 -27.99 6.79
CA ARG A 809 -36.14 -27.81 6.91
C ARG A 809 -36.69 -26.38 7.05
N GLN A 810 -37.50 -26.03 6.05
CA GLN A 810 -38.60 -25.07 6.12
C GLN A 810 -39.27 -25.07 7.51
N SER A 811 -38.99 -24.05 8.30
CA SER A 811 -39.94 -23.50 9.25
C SER A 811 -40.25 -22.10 8.76
N ARG A 812 -41.53 -21.84 8.49
CA ARG A 812 -42.07 -20.54 8.11
C ARG A 812 -41.81 -19.54 9.24
N SER A 813 -40.65 -18.90 9.22
CA SER A 813 -40.37 -17.67 9.98
C SER A 813 -39.97 -16.60 8.99
N THR A 814 -40.87 -15.65 8.77
CA THR A 814 -40.77 -14.47 7.90
C THR A 814 -39.78 -13.43 8.44
N ARG A 815 -38.59 -13.86 8.89
CA ARG A 815 -37.45 -12.98 9.13
C ARG A 815 -36.49 -13.13 7.97
N THR A 816 -36.68 -12.28 6.95
CA THR A 816 -35.68 -12.06 5.91
C THR A 816 -34.38 -11.61 6.60
N LYS A 817 -33.42 -12.54 6.77
CA LYS A 817 -32.01 -12.19 6.92
C LYS A 817 -31.62 -11.49 5.62
N ARG A 818 -31.54 -10.17 5.66
CA ARG A 818 -31.11 -9.38 4.51
C ARG A 818 -29.58 -9.42 4.43
N GLN A 819 -29.13 -9.81 3.25
CA GLN A 819 -27.78 -9.67 2.73
C GLN A 819 -27.33 -8.21 2.84
N ILE A 820 -26.10 -8.04 3.27
CA ILE A 820 -25.41 -6.77 3.39
C ILE A 820 -24.89 -6.39 1.99
N VAL A 821 -25.35 -5.24 1.50
CA VAL A 821 -24.71 -4.47 0.42
C VAL A 821 -24.27 -3.19 1.09
N PHE A 822 -22.95 -2.95 1.13
CA PHE A 822 -22.43 -1.65 1.53
C PHE A 822 -21.85 -0.90 0.32
N PRO A 823 -22.05 0.43 0.28
CA PRO A 823 -21.77 1.29 -0.85
C PRO A 823 -20.32 1.78 -0.78
N ASN A 824 -19.61 1.86 -1.90
CA ASN A 824 -18.30 2.51 -1.90
C ASN A 824 -18.43 3.96 -1.43
N SER A 825 -17.68 4.26 -0.37
CA SER A 825 -17.44 5.57 0.22
C SER A 825 -16.76 6.49 -0.81
N GLY A 826 -17.52 7.43 -1.34
CA GLY A 826 -16.93 8.57 -2.03
C GLY A 826 -16.32 9.53 -1.02
N GLU A 827 -15.06 9.91 -1.21
CA GLU A 827 -14.57 11.22 -0.78
C GLU A 827 -14.67 12.20 -1.96
N TYR A 828 -15.26 13.35 -1.67
CA TYR A 828 -15.67 14.40 -2.58
C TYR A 828 -14.48 15.33 -2.90
N VAL A 829 -14.34 15.75 -4.15
CA VAL A 829 -13.99 17.14 -4.46
C VAL A 829 -15.11 17.70 -5.34
N ALA A 830 -16.10 18.36 -4.72
CA ALA A 830 -17.02 19.34 -5.29
C ALA A 830 -17.87 19.04 -6.55
N SER A 831 -19.20 19.29 -6.66
CA SER A 831 -19.88 20.56 -6.40
C SER A 831 -21.43 20.55 -6.80
N TYR A 832 -22.37 21.06 -5.95
CA TYR A 832 -23.81 21.57 -6.09
C TYR A 832 -24.99 20.75 -6.69
N ALA A 833 -26.18 21.03 -6.13
CA ALA A 833 -27.54 20.54 -6.43
C ALA A 833 -28.46 21.57 -7.13
N VAL A 834 -29.47 21.12 -7.90
CA VAL A 834 -30.76 21.79 -8.17
C VAL A 834 -31.90 20.74 -8.34
N ILE A 835 -33.10 21.07 -7.87
CA ILE A 835 -34.32 20.25 -7.64
C ILE A 835 -35.20 20.09 -8.92
N GLN A 836 -35.78 18.90 -9.19
CA GLN A 836 -36.68 18.57 -10.33
C GLN A 836 -38.17 18.37 -9.90
N SER A 837 -39.11 18.61 -10.84
CA SER A 837 -40.57 18.36 -10.71
C SER A 837 -40.99 16.98 -11.27
N CYS A 838 -42.18 16.47 -10.91
CA CYS A 838 -42.65 15.10 -11.22
C CYS A 838 -44.18 15.00 -11.33
N GLN A 839 -44.75 13.81 -11.56
CA GLN A 839 -46.20 13.59 -11.71
C GLN A 839 -46.66 12.28 -11.03
N LEU A 840 -47.77 12.32 -10.30
CA LEU A 840 -48.34 11.18 -9.57
C LEU A 840 -49.18 10.26 -10.48
N PRO A 841 -49.40 8.99 -10.08
CA PRO A 841 -50.08 7.98 -10.91
C PRO A 841 -51.56 8.28 -11.22
N ASP A 842 -52.21 9.12 -10.41
CA ASP A 842 -53.57 9.61 -10.65
C ASP A 842 -53.63 10.81 -11.62
N GLY A 843 -52.48 11.25 -12.14
CA GLY A 843 -52.35 12.33 -13.11
C GLY A 843 -51.98 13.70 -12.55
N ARG A 844 -51.99 13.90 -11.22
CA ARG A 844 -51.66 15.20 -10.58
C ARG A 844 -50.16 15.52 -10.65
N ARG A 845 -49.78 16.77 -10.95
CA ARG A 845 -48.37 17.21 -11.00
C ARG A 845 -47.82 17.55 -9.61
N GLY A 846 -46.56 17.19 -9.38
CA GLY A 846 -45.87 17.32 -8.10
C GLY A 846 -44.42 17.76 -8.22
N SER A 847 -43.75 17.88 -7.07
CA SER A 847 -42.29 18.10 -6.98
C SER A 847 -41.63 16.97 -6.20
N CYS A 848 -40.42 16.61 -6.60
CA CYS A 848 -39.66 15.53 -5.99
C CYS A 848 -39.11 16.00 -4.64
N LYS A 849 -39.65 15.45 -3.55
CA LYS A 849 -39.27 15.79 -2.17
C LYS A 849 -38.95 14.53 -1.36
N PRO A 850 -38.04 14.56 -0.37
CA PRO A 850 -37.76 13.40 0.49
C PRO A 850 -39.05 12.80 1.11
N TYR A 851 -39.14 11.51 1.38
CA TYR A 851 -40.40 10.85 1.74
C TYR A 851 -41.10 11.43 2.98
N SER A 852 -40.34 11.78 4.03
CA SER A 852 -40.79 12.51 5.23
C SER A 852 -41.47 13.86 4.96
N SER A 853 -41.26 14.38 3.77
CA SER A 853 -41.60 15.73 3.35
C SER A 853 -42.96 15.86 2.71
N CYS A 854 -43.59 14.74 2.40
CA CYS A 854 -44.88 14.70 1.74
C CYS A 854 -45.92 14.21 2.76
N SER A 855 -46.98 15.00 3.03
CA SER A 855 -48.03 14.55 3.95
C SER A 855 -48.76 13.34 3.36
N SER A 856 -49.23 12.42 4.21
CA SER A 856 -49.91 11.20 3.74
C SER A 856 -51.20 11.47 2.96
N ALA A 857 -51.79 12.67 3.07
CA ALA A 857 -52.95 13.11 2.28
C ALA A 857 -52.60 13.70 0.89
N LEU A 858 -51.34 14.11 0.66
CA LEU A 858 -50.82 14.62 -0.62
C LEU A 858 -50.06 13.55 -1.42
N MET A 859 -49.70 12.45 -0.78
CA MET A 859 -49.34 11.20 -1.45
C MET A 859 -50.64 10.51 -1.90
N GLY A 860 -50.77 10.20 -3.19
CA GLY A 860 -51.90 9.39 -3.68
C GLY A 860 -51.90 7.98 -3.05
N THR A 861 -52.91 7.16 -3.37
CA THR A 861 -53.00 5.75 -2.92
C THR A 861 -51.81 4.88 -3.34
N THR A 862 -50.95 5.39 -4.23
CA THR A 862 -49.74 4.76 -4.76
C THR A 862 -48.59 5.78 -4.74
N ILE A 863 -47.43 5.41 -4.16
CA ILE A 863 -46.27 6.30 -3.95
C ILE A 863 -45.36 6.28 -5.20
N SER A 864 -45.22 7.42 -5.89
CA SER A 864 -44.26 7.60 -7.00
C SER A 864 -42.93 8.13 -6.47
N ILE A 865 -41.81 7.51 -6.86
CA ILE A 865 -40.48 7.84 -6.35
C ILE A 865 -39.66 8.48 -7.48
N CYS A 866 -39.14 9.68 -7.25
CA CYS A 866 -38.35 10.44 -8.22
C CYS A 866 -36.87 10.08 -8.22
N GLN A 867 -36.32 9.78 -7.04
CA GLN A 867 -34.90 9.47 -6.87
C GLN A 867 -34.73 8.53 -5.67
N HIS A 868 -33.90 7.50 -5.85
CA HIS A 868 -33.70 6.43 -4.87
C HIS A 868 -32.39 6.61 -4.09
N GLY A 869 -32.48 6.37 -2.78
CA GLY A 869 -31.44 6.51 -1.75
C GLY A 869 -32.02 6.11 -0.36
N ILE A 870 -31.24 6.10 0.75
CA ILE A 870 -31.67 5.66 2.11
C ILE A 870 -32.93 6.40 2.64
N GLU A 871 -33.25 7.65 2.27
CA GLU A 871 -34.66 8.15 2.33
C GLU A 871 -35.15 8.48 0.92
N PRO A 872 -36.22 7.81 0.44
CA PRO A 872 -36.66 7.94 -0.94
C PRO A 872 -37.21 9.33 -1.22
N ILE A 873 -36.79 9.96 -2.33
CA ILE A 873 -37.38 11.22 -2.79
C ILE A 873 -38.63 10.89 -3.58
N VAL A 874 -39.80 11.19 -3.03
CA VAL A 874 -41.11 10.87 -3.61
C VAL A 874 -41.76 12.07 -4.27
N CYS A 875 -42.56 11.79 -5.27
CA CYS A 875 -43.30 12.76 -6.01
C CYS A 875 -44.51 13.25 -5.22
N CYS A 876 -44.48 14.51 -4.79
CA CYS A 876 -45.50 15.10 -3.92
C CYS A 876 -46.31 16.17 -4.67
N ALA A 877 -47.65 16.10 -4.69
CA ALA A 877 -48.50 16.96 -5.52
C ALA A 877 -48.30 18.46 -5.19
N SER A 878 -48.15 19.32 -6.21
CA SER A 878 -48.04 20.77 -6.05
C SER A 878 -49.43 21.38 -5.92
N ALA A 879 -49.67 22.16 -4.87
CA ALA A 879 -50.76 23.13 -4.85
C ALA A 879 -50.54 24.14 -5.99
N THR A 880 -51.48 24.23 -6.94
CA THR A 880 -51.36 24.96 -8.21
C THR A 880 -51.33 26.49 -8.04
N SER A 881 -50.37 27.19 -8.69
CA SER A 881 -50.62 28.35 -9.59
C SER A 881 -49.33 29.11 -10.07
N THR A 882 -49.13 29.11 -11.40
CA THR A 882 -48.77 30.20 -12.37
C THR A 882 -47.63 31.25 -12.21
N THR A 883 -46.97 31.45 -13.38
CA THR A 883 -46.37 32.66 -14.02
C THR A 883 -44.86 32.98 -14.02
N THR A 884 -44.41 33.30 -15.24
CA THR A 884 -43.08 33.60 -15.83
C THR A 884 -42.54 35.02 -15.58
N ALA A 885 -41.21 35.19 -15.52
CA ALA A 885 -40.51 36.37 -16.06
C ALA A 885 -39.01 36.12 -16.30
N THR A 886 -38.54 36.49 -17.49
CA THR A 886 -37.15 36.56 -17.94
C THR A 886 -36.49 37.86 -17.46
N GLY A 887 -35.26 37.81 -16.94
CA GLY A 887 -34.45 38.97 -16.61
C GLY A 887 -32.95 38.68 -16.68
N THR A 888 -32.25 39.40 -17.56
CA THR A 888 -30.79 39.45 -17.71
C THR A 888 -30.12 40.04 -16.46
N LEU A 889 -29.11 39.36 -15.90
CA LEU A 889 -28.36 39.85 -14.73
C LEU A 889 -27.17 40.71 -15.14
N THR A 890 -27.34 42.01 -15.01
CA THR A 890 -26.25 42.95 -14.73
C THR A 890 -25.78 42.79 -13.27
N ARG A 891 -24.51 43.15 -13.06
CA ARG A 891 -23.78 43.16 -11.78
C ARG A 891 -24.59 43.86 -10.66
N PRO A 892 -24.94 43.20 -9.53
CA PRO A 892 -25.67 43.87 -8.46
C PRO A 892 -24.72 44.53 -7.45
N THR A 893 -24.79 45.86 -7.42
CA THR A 893 -24.58 46.71 -6.25
C THR A 893 -25.66 46.42 -5.19
N ARG A 894 -25.27 46.47 -3.89
CA ARG A 894 -26.12 46.53 -2.68
C ARG A 894 -27.53 45.92 -2.77
N LEU A 895 -27.75 44.75 -2.17
CA LEU A 895 -29.09 44.31 -1.77
C LEU A 895 -29.36 44.69 -0.32
N SER A 896 -29.95 45.86 -0.15
CA SER A 896 -30.72 46.25 1.03
C SER A 896 -31.94 45.33 1.20
N ALA A 897 -32.27 45.03 2.45
CA ALA A 897 -33.47 44.32 2.85
C ALA A 897 -34.73 44.94 2.22
N GLY A 898 -35.40 44.16 1.37
CA GLY A 898 -36.64 44.53 0.71
C GLY A 898 -37.35 43.30 0.14
N GLY A 899 -38.26 42.70 0.91
CA GLY A 899 -39.46 42.03 0.39
C GLY A 899 -39.42 40.56 -0.05
N SER A 900 -38.28 39.88 -0.26
CA SER A 900 -38.27 38.45 -0.61
C SER A 900 -37.63 37.58 0.48
N GLY A 901 -38.42 36.70 1.10
CA GLY A 901 -38.00 35.83 2.20
C GLY A 901 -36.75 34.97 1.91
N TYR A 902 -35.95 34.71 2.94
CA TYR A 902 -34.73 33.92 2.87
C TYR A 902 -34.98 32.49 2.35
N LYS A 903 -34.10 31.98 1.49
CA LYS A 903 -34.15 30.62 0.94
C LYS A 903 -32.98 29.80 1.45
N LEU A 904 -33.25 28.62 2.01
CA LEU A 904 -32.21 27.74 2.59
C LEU A 904 -31.14 27.34 1.56
N ASN A 905 -31.52 27.16 0.29
CA ASN A 905 -30.58 26.84 -0.79
C ASN A 905 -29.63 28.00 -1.15
N SER A 906 -29.91 29.23 -0.69
CA SER A 906 -29.04 30.38 -0.93
C SER A 906 -27.83 30.41 0.01
N CYS A 907 -27.77 29.55 1.04
CA CYS A 907 -26.67 29.48 2.01
C CYS A 907 -25.30 29.50 1.33
N VAL A 908 -25.14 28.73 0.25
CA VAL A 908 -23.84 28.53 -0.40
C VAL A 908 -23.32 29.77 -1.13
N SER A 909 -24.21 30.68 -1.50
CA SER A 909 -23.84 31.97 -2.08
C SER A 909 -23.17 32.90 -1.05
N TYR A 910 -23.53 32.77 0.23
CA TYR A 910 -22.92 33.52 1.32
C TYR A 910 -21.53 32.97 1.69
N TRP A 911 -21.37 31.64 1.67
CA TRP A 911 -20.08 30.98 1.95
C TRP A 911 -19.01 31.18 0.87
N LYS A 912 -19.40 31.43 -0.39
CA LYS A 912 -18.46 31.75 -1.50
C LYS A 912 -17.58 32.98 -1.24
N GLN A 913 -18.01 33.88 -0.36
CA GLN A 913 -17.29 35.11 -0.01
C GLN A 913 -16.32 34.89 1.16
N TYR A 914 -16.37 33.73 1.81
CA TYR A 914 -15.61 33.38 3.00
C TYR A 914 -14.58 32.28 2.65
N LYS A 915 -13.28 32.58 2.75
CA LYS A 915 -12.21 31.61 2.49
C LYS A 915 -11.73 31.02 3.82
N ARG A 916 -12.18 29.80 4.13
CA ARG A 916 -11.63 29.02 5.24
C ARG A 916 -10.21 28.53 4.87
N PRO A 917 -9.17 28.74 5.70
CA PRO A 917 -7.81 28.31 5.38
C PRO A 917 -7.69 26.76 5.33
N PRO A 918 -6.74 26.20 4.56
CA PRO A 918 -6.57 24.74 4.42
C PRO A 918 -6.01 24.02 5.65
N SER A 919 -5.50 24.74 6.66
CA SER A 919 -4.74 24.20 7.80
C SER A 919 -5.56 23.42 8.84
N GLU A 920 -6.79 23.00 8.51
CA GLU A 920 -7.74 22.39 9.45
C GLU A 920 -8.21 21.01 8.96
N GLU A 921 -7.28 20.17 8.51
CA GLU A 921 -7.50 18.73 8.45
C GLU A 921 -7.31 18.11 9.84
N PHE A 922 -7.82 16.88 10.05
CA PHE A 922 -7.76 16.14 11.33
C PHE A 922 -6.36 16.13 11.97
N GLU A 923 -5.31 16.32 11.18
CA GLU A 923 -3.91 16.46 11.61
C GLU A 923 -3.68 17.40 12.80
N HIS A 924 -4.59 18.38 13.06
CA HIS A 924 -4.36 19.44 14.06
C HIS A 924 -5.47 19.60 15.12
N ILE A 925 -6.53 18.76 15.14
CA ILE A 925 -7.59 18.84 16.16
C ILE A 925 -7.44 17.68 17.15
N PRO A 926 -7.07 17.95 18.42
CA PRO A 926 -6.90 16.90 19.42
C PRO A 926 -8.23 16.27 19.83
N SER A 927 -8.17 15.09 20.45
CA SER A 927 -9.33 14.29 20.82
C SER A 927 -10.30 14.96 21.80
N GLU A 928 -9.72 15.70 22.74
CA GLU A 928 -10.35 16.55 23.74
C GLU A 928 -10.96 17.82 23.15
N GLY A 929 -10.90 17.96 21.83
CA GLY A 929 -11.36 19.11 21.10
C GLY A 929 -10.46 20.31 21.29
N ARG A 930 -10.74 21.37 20.53
CA ARG A 930 -10.09 22.66 20.71
C ARG A 930 -11.12 23.78 20.74
N PRO A 931 -10.80 24.92 21.37
CA PRO A 931 -11.61 26.12 21.24
C PRO A 931 -11.82 26.49 19.77
N VAL A 932 -13.04 26.92 19.48
CA VAL A 932 -13.40 27.50 18.18
C VAL A 932 -12.67 28.81 17.98
N GLY A 933 -11.97 28.95 16.84
CA GLY A 933 -11.29 30.18 16.44
C GLY A 933 -12.26 31.30 16.06
N ALA A 934 -11.76 32.54 16.01
CA ALA A 934 -12.55 33.69 15.59
C ALA A 934 -13.09 33.49 14.15
N GLU A 935 -14.40 33.71 13.97
CA GLU A 935 -15.10 33.54 12.69
C GLU A 935 -15.09 32.11 12.11
N GLU A 936 -14.60 31.10 12.83
CA GLU A 936 -14.43 29.74 12.29
C GLU A 936 -15.76 28.99 12.09
N TYR A 937 -16.69 29.12 13.05
CA TYR A 937 -18.04 28.53 13.00
C TYR A 937 -19.13 29.61 13.15
N PRO A 938 -19.31 30.49 12.15
CA PRO A 938 -20.18 31.67 12.23
C PRO A 938 -21.68 31.33 12.28
N HIS A 939 -22.04 30.06 12.10
CA HIS A 939 -23.40 29.57 12.15
C HIS A 939 -23.80 29.00 13.50
N VAL A 940 -22.86 28.82 14.42
CA VAL A 940 -23.15 28.22 15.73
C VAL A 940 -23.85 29.23 16.63
N ALA A 941 -24.88 28.74 17.30
CA ALA A 941 -25.71 29.51 18.23
C ALA A 941 -25.71 28.88 19.61
N THR A 942 -25.87 29.70 20.63
CA THR A 942 -26.20 29.23 21.99
C THR A 942 -27.56 29.78 22.40
N ILE A 943 -28.36 28.96 23.07
CA ILE A 943 -29.75 29.24 23.42
C ILE A 943 -29.86 29.22 24.93
N GLY A 944 -30.50 30.27 25.49
CA GLY A 944 -30.39 30.57 26.91
C GLY A 944 -31.33 31.65 27.42
N ASN A 945 -31.00 32.17 28.59
CA ASN A 945 -31.60 33.36 29.17
C ASN A 945 -30.51 34.39 29.42
N SER A 946 -30.53 35.48 28.65
CA SER A 946 -29.54 36.55 28.77
C SER A 946 -29.58 37.27 30.11
N GLN A 947 -30.75 37.36 30.75
CA GLN A 947 -30.92 38.02 32.05
C GLN A 947 -30.26 37.23 33.18
N GLN A 948 -30.17 35.91 33.05
CA GLN A 948 -29.55 35.00 34.01
C GLN A 948 -28.14 34.55 33.59
N ASN A 949 -27.70 34.94 32.40
CA ASN A 949 -26.47 34.49 31.75
C ASN A 949 -26.32 32.96 31.68
N VAL A 950 -27.42 32.23 31.47
CA VAL A 950 -27.43 30.76 31.40
C VAL A 950 -27.73 30.33 29.97
N TRP A 951 -26.81 29.57 29.36
CA TRP A 951 -26.90 29.12 27.96
C TRP A 951 -26.73 27.58 27.88
N PRO A 952 -27.79 26.81 28.21
CA PRO A 952 -27.69 25.37 28.41
C PRO A 952 -27.76 24.56 27.10
N CYS A 953 -28.06 25.19 25.98
CA CYS A 953 -28.28 24.51 24.71
C CYS A 953 -27.49 25.16 23.58
N ALA A 954 -26.99 24.31 22.68
CA ALA A 954 -26.42 24.74 21.42
C ALA A 954 -27.46 24.67 20.31
N GLY A 955 -27.20 25.38 19.21
CA GLY A 955 -28.00 25.32 18.02
C GLY A 955 -27.23 25.85 16.81
N VAL A 956 -27.92 25.92 15.69
CA VAL A 956 -27.35 26.39 14.43
C VAL A 956 -28.28 27.38 13.75
N LEU A 957 -27.74 28.54 13.37
CA LEU A 957 -28.41 29.51 12.54
C LEU A 957 -28.63 28.94 11.14
N VAL A 958 -29.89 28.80 10.73
CA VAL A 958 -30.26 28.23 9.42
C VAL A 958 -30.84 29.28 8.47
N SER A 959 -31.23 30.45 8.98
CA SER A 959 -31.65 31.61 8.18
C SER A 959 -31.38 32.93 8.89
N ASP A 960 -31.81 34.04 8.31
CA ASP A 960 -31.81 35.35 8.96
C ASP A 960 -32.79 35.45 10.14
N ARG A 961 -33.64 34.45 10.39
CA ARG A 961 -34.63 34.47 11.49
C ARG A 961 -34.81 33.19 12.25
N TYR A 962 -34.19 32.08 11.84
CA TYR A 962 -34.40 30.79 12.47
C TYR A 962 -33.09 30.15 12.92
N VAL A 963 -33.12 29.61 14.14
CA VAL A 963 -32.09 28.74 14.72
C VAL A 963 -32.68 27.36 14.94
N MET A 964 -31.92 26.32 14.64
CA MET A 964 -32.30 24.92 14.84
C MET A 964 -31.55 24.32 16.03
N SER A 965 -32.20 23.48 16.81
CA SER A 965 -31.63 22.80 17.99
C SER A 965 -32.41 21.51 18.29
N ALA A 966 -32.08 20.82 19.38
CA ALA A 966 -32.82 19.65 19.84
C ALA A 966 -34.12 20.06 20.57
N ALA A 967 -35.22 19.31 20.40
CA ALA A 967 -36.48 19.60 21.09
C ALA A 967 -36.42 19.34 22.61
N SER A 968 -35.59 18.40 23.03
CA SER A 968 -35.24 18.09 24.43
C SER A 968 -34.70 19.29 25.20
N CYS A 969 -34.09 20.27 24.52
CA CYS A 969 -33.73 21.55 25.13
C CYS A 969 -34.91 22.34 25.69
N PHE A 970 -36.12 22.09 25.19
CA PHE A 970 -37.33 22.85 25.48
C PHE A 970 -38.42 22.01 26.17
N ALA A 971 -38.15 20.75 26.51
CA ALA A 971 -39.15 19.79 26.96
C ALA A 971 -39.56 19.90 28.44
N SER A 972 -38.97 20.81 29.24
CA SER A 972 -39.32 20.96 30.67
C SER A 972 -38.84 22.28 31.29
N GLY A 973 -39.73 23.06 31.93
CA GLY A 973 -39.46 24.01 33.04
C GLY A 973 -38.43 25.15 32.84
N ARG A 974 -37.73 25.22 31.71
CA ARG A 974 -36.67 26.20 31.42
C ARG A 974 -37.23 27.34 30.58
N SER A 975 -37.20 28.56 31.11
CA SER A 975 -37.56 29.77 30.37
C SER A 975 -36.38 30.23 29.50
N LEU A 976 -36.17 29.55 28.37
CA LEU A 976 -35.21 29.98 27.34
C LEU A 976 -35.83 31.11 26.52
N ARG A 977 -35.20 32.30 26.52
CA ARG A 977 -35.75 33.53 25.90
C ARG A 977 -34.81 34.20 24.91
N SER A 978 -33.57 33.74 24.84
CA SER A 978 -32.52 34.43 24.10
C SER A 978 -31.67 33.45 23.30
N VAL A 979 -31.18 33.92 22.17
CA VAL A 979 -30.20 33.25 21.31
C VAL A 979 -29.00 34.16 21.15
N GLN A 980 -27.80 33.61 21.29
CA GLN A 980 -26.55 34.32 21.12
C GLN A 980 -25.80 33.78 19.89
N LEU A 981 -25.29 34.71 19.07
CA LEU A 981 -24.60 34.45 17.80
C LEU A 981 -23.30 35.26 17.73
N GLY A 982 -22.34 34.81 16.91
CA GLY A 982 -21.06 35.50 16.72
C GLY A 982 -20.02 35.17 17.78
N HIS A 983 -19.94 33.89 18.16
CA HIS A 983 -18.92 33.39 19.08
C HIS A 983 -17.51 33.56 18.48
N GLY A 984 -16.51 33.89 19.32
CA GLY A 984 -15.11 34.07 18.91
C GLY A 984 -14.72 35.51 18.50
N VAL A 985 -15.68 36.44 18.46
CA VAL A 985 -15.43 37.88 18.23
C VAL A 985 -15.82 38.66 19.48
N GLY A 986 -15.09 39.74 19.82
CA GLY A 986 -15.05 40.40 21.14
C GLY A 986 -16.38 40.85 21.78
N ASN A 987 -17.53 40.73 21.12
CA ASN A 987 -18.87 40.73 21.74
C ASN A 987 -19.90 39.97 20.88
N PRO A 988 -20.42 38.82 21.34
CA PRO A 988 -21.50 38.11 20.65
C PRO A 988 -22.85 38.84 20.73
N THR A 989 -23.66 38.75 19.68
CA THR A 989 -24.94 39.46 19.57
C THR A 989 -26.08 38.60 20.11
N VAL A 990 -26.96 39.19 20.91
CA VAL A 990 -28.10 38.50 21.55
C VAL A 990 -29.42 38.89 20.87
N PHE A 991 -30.23 37.89 20.56
CA PHE A 991 -31.54 38.00 19.93
C PHE A 991 -32.61 37.42 20.86
N GLU A 992 -33.78 38.07 20.94
CA GLU A 992 -34.94 37.53 21.66
C GLU A 992 -35.65 36.46 20.82
N ILE A 993 -36.15 35.44 21.52
CA ILE A 993 -36.97 34.37 20.93
C ILE A 993 -38.42 34.88 20.82
N ASP A 994 -38.98 34.75 19.61
CA ASP A 994 -40.38 35.00 19.29
C ASP A 994 -41.23 33.74 19.51
N GLU A 995 -40.76 32.61 18.98
CA GLU A 995 -41.49 31.35 18.99
C GLU A 995 -40.53 30.14 19.03
N ILE A 996 -40.92 29.08 19.72
CA ILE A 996 -40.22 27.78 19.73
C ILE A 996 -41.17 26.74 19.13
N ILE A 997 -40.69 26.05 18.09
CA ILE A 997 -41.48 25.13 17.29
C ILE A 997 -40.81 23.75 17.37
N ASN A 998 -41.28 22.89 18.27
CA ASN A 998 -40.82 21.51 18.38
C ASN A 998 -41.34 20.67 17.21
N HIS A 999 -40.57 19.66 16.79
CA HIS A 999 -41.03 18.71 15.78
C HIS A 999 -42.33 18.02 16.26
N PRO A 1000 -43.39 17.94 15.44
CA PRO A 1000 -44.70 17.46 15.89
C PRO A 1000 -44.72 16.03 16.45
N SER A 1001 -43.81 15.17 15.98
CA SER A 1001 -43.67 13.78 16.42
C SER A 1001 -42.80 13.61 17.68
N TYR A 1002 -42.14 14.68 18.13
CA TYR A 1002 -41.35 14.67 19.35
C TYR A 1002 -42.24 14.36 20.56
N GLY A 1003 -41.81 13.42 21.41
CA GLY A 1003 -42.56 13.00 22.61
C GLY A 1003 -43.79 12.12 22.37
N ARG A 1004 -44.06 11.68 21.12
CA ARG A 1004 -45.20 10.79 20.79
C ARG A 1004 -44.87 9.29 20.77
N MET A 1005 -43.59 8.93 20.77
CA MET A 1005 -43.07 7.56 20.73
C MET A 1005 -42.26 7.29 22.02
N LEU A 1006 -41.93 6.02 22.32
CA LEU A 1006 -41.02 5.69 23.41
C LEU A 1006 -39.62 6.29 23.13
N LYS A 1007 -39.10 7.06 24.11
CA LYS A 1007 -37.82 7.81 24.08
C LYS A 1007 -37.77 8.97 23.05
N ASP A 1008 -36.78 9.84 23.20
CA ASP A 1008 -36.56 11.12 22.49
C ASP A 1008 -36.26 10.99 20.98
N ASN A 1009 -37.03 10.20 20.24
CA ASN A 1009 -37.00 10.20 18.76
C ASN A 1009 -37.65 11.49 18.23
N TYR A 1010 -37.23 11.92 17.03
CA TYR A 1010 -37.64 13.20 16.43
C TYR A 1010 -37.21 14.42 17.26
N ASN A 1011 -36.05 14.35 17.90
CA ASN A 1011 -35.53 15.38 18.81
C ASN A 1011 -34.98 16.60 18.05
N LEU A 1012 -35.88 17.40 17.48
CA LEU A 1012 -35.54 18.58 16.67
C LEU A 1012 -36.53 19.73 16.92
N ALA A 1013 -36.04 20.96 17.02
CA ALA A 1013 -36.81 22.18 17.23
C ALA A 1013 -36.27 23.35 16.38
N LEU A 1014 -37.16 24.25 16.00
CA LEU A 1014 -36.85 25.51 15.31
C LEU A 1014 -37.26 26.69 16.18
N ILE A 1015 -36.39 27.69 16.25
CA ILE A 1015 -36.51 28.84 17.14
C ILE A 1015 -36.57 30.07 16.25
N ARG A 1016 -37.69 30.78 16.28
CA ARG A 1016 -37.89 32.01 15.54
C ARG A 1016 -37.36 33.19 16.35
N LEU A 1017 -36.54 34.02 15.73
CA LEU A 1017 -36.00 35.23 16.31
C LEU A 1017 -36.95 36.41 16.07
N LYS A 1018 -37.12 37.25 17.09
CA LYS A 1018 -37.99 38.43 17.05
C LYS A 1018 -37.55 39.46 16.02
N ASN A 1019 -36.23 39.65 15.90
CA ASN A 1019 -35.61 40.53 14.91
C ASN A 1019 -34.75 39.73 13.92
N PRO A 1020 -34.73 40.10 12.62
CA PRO A 1020 -33.85 39.46 11.65
C PRO A 1020 -32.37 39.75 11.93
N VAL A 1021 -31.56 38.72 11.73
CA VAL A 1021 -30.10 38.72 11.85
C VAL A 1021 -29.50 39.36 10.60
N ARG A 1022 -28.52 40.25 10.81
CA ARG A 1022 -27.69 40.77 9.71
C ARG A 1022 -26.45 39.90 9.58
N PHE A 1023 -26.24 39.33 8.40
CA PHE A 1023 -25.09 38.48 8.15
C PHE A 1023 -23.78 39.27 8.09
N SER A 1024 -22.72 38.67 8.63
CA SER A 1024 -21.34 39.19 8.66
C SER A 1024 -20.35 38.01 8.58
N SER A 1025 -19.05 38.28 8.52
CA SER A 1025 -18.02 37.21 8.58
C SER A 1025 -18.13 36.34 9.84
N ALA A 1026 -18.61 36.92 10.95
CA ALA A 1026 -18.78 36.24 12.23
C ALA A 1026 -20.17 35.60 12.42
N ILE A 1027 -21.17 35.97 11.61
CA ILE A 1027 -22.56 35.49 11.73
C ILE A 1027 -23.10 35.13 10.34
N LEU A 1028 -23.08 33.84 10.01
CA LEU A 1028 -23.54 33.30 8.72
C LEU A 1028 -24.46 32.10 8.95
N PRO A 1029 -25.47 31.87 8.11
CA PRO A 1029 -26.32 30.68 8.22
C PRO A 1029 -25.59 29.43 7.71
N ALA A 1030 -25.82 28.28 8.34
CA ALA A 1030 -25.27 27.00 7.90
C ALA A 1030 -25.99 26.44 6.68
N CYS A 1031 -25.26 25.68 5.87
CA CYS A 1031 -25.86 24.81 4.86
C CYS A 1031 -26.30 23.48 5.49
N LEU A 1032 -27.40 22.91 5.00
CA LEU A 1032 -27.95 21.67 5.55
C LEU A 1032 -27.69 20.49 4.62
N TRP A 1033 -27.33 19.34 5.20
CA TRP A 1033 -27.16 18.09 4.46
C TRP A 1033 -28.51 17.56 3.96
N THR A 1034 -28.55 17.16 2.69
CA THR A 1034 -29.79 16.78 1.99
C THR A 1034 -29.81 15.33 1.51
N LYS A 1035 -28.66 14.65 1.52
CA LYS A 1035 -28.52 13.26 1.08
C LYS A 1035 -28.91 12.35 2.23
N SER A 1036 -30.16 11.93 2.24
CA SER A 1036 -30.64 10.95 3.19
C SER A 1036 -29.96 9.59 3.03
N ASP A 1037 -29.30 9.34 1.90
CA ASP A 1037 -28.71 8.07 1.50
C ASP A 1037 -27.24 7.87 1.82
N MET A 1038 -26.64 8.91 2.38
CA MET A 1038 -25.23 8.93 2.68
C MET A 1038 -25.03 9.78 3.92
N VAL A 1039 -24.02 9.41 4.69
CA VAL A 1039 -23.50 10.22 5.78
C VAL A 1039 -22.00 10.33 5.53
N PRO A 1040 -21.40 11.53 5.59
CA PRO A 1040 -19.95 11.64 5.55
C PRO A 1040 -19.33 10.78 6.65
N LEU A 1041 -18.29 10.03 6.31
CA LEU A 1041 -17.55 9.23 7.31
C LEU A 1041 -16.88 10.16 8.33
N LYS A 1042 -16.29 11.26 7.85
CA LYS A 1042 -15.64 12.29 8.65
C LYS A 1042 -16.62 13.40 9.05
N LEU A 1043 -16.74 13.67 10.35
CA LEU A 1043 -17.69 14.61 10.93
C LEU A 1043 -17.03 15.50 12.01
N TYR A 1044 -17.62 16.66 12.28
CA TYR A 1044 -17.20 17.59 13.32
C TYR A 1044 -18.42 17.95 14.18
N SER A 1045 -18.34 17.67 15.49
CA SER A 1045 -19.36 18.12 16.45
C SER A 1045 -18.89 19.42 17.10
N VAL A 1046 -19.74 20.44 17.13
CA VAL A 1046 -19.42 21.74 17.73
C VAL A 1046 -20.37 22.01 18.87
N GLY A 1047 -19.84 22.22 20.06
CA GLY A 1047 -20.63 22.27 21.29
C GLY A 1047 -19.95 23.04 22.40
N ARG A 1048 -20.69 23.29 23.48
CA ARG A 1048 -20.14 23.98 24.64
C ARG A 1048 -19.33 22.98 25.48
N GLY A 1049 -18.04 23.26 25.66
CA GLY A 1049 -17.14 22.49 26.50
C GLY A 1049 -17.41 22.69 28.00
N SER A 1050 -16.73 21.91 28.83
CA SER A 1050 -16.82 22.01 30.31
C SER A 1050 -16.32 23.34 30.87
N ASP A 1051 -15.47 24.03 30.13
CA ASP A 1051 -14.96 25.39 30.42
C ASP A 1051 -15.97 26.50 30.06
N GLY A 1052 -17.12 26.14 29.49
CA GLY A 1052 -18.16 27.07 29.07
C GLY A 1052 -17.85 27.79 27.75
N GLN A 1053 -16.74 27.49 27.08
CA GLN A 1053 -16.38 27.98 25.75
C GLN A 1053 -16.93 27.04 24.66
N MET A 1054 -16.99 27.55 23.43
CA MET A 1054 -17.34 26.72 22.27
C MET A 1054 -16.11 25.93 21.81
N GLN A 1055 -16.27 24.62 21.68
CA GLN A 1055 -15.23 23.71 21.24
C GLN A 1055 -15.69 22.88 20.04
N VAL A 1056 -14.74 22.49 19.19
CA VAL A 1056 -14.94 21.56 18.08
C VAL A 1056 -14.29 20.21 18.40
N TYR A 1057 -15.02 19.14 18.11
CA TYR A 1057 -14.61 17.76 18.36
C TYR A 1057 -14.69 16.91 17.08
N PRO A 1058 -13.63 16.14 16.77
CA PRO A 1058 -13.61 15.23 15.62
C PRO A 1058 -14.50 13.99 15.87
N ARG A 1059 -15.31 13.60 14.88
CA ARG A 1059 -16.25 12.48 14.95
C ARG A 1059 -16.18 11.59 13.70
N SER A 1060 -16.54 10.32 13.86
CA SER A 1060 -16.71 9.38 12.75
C SER A 1060 -18.13 8.81 12.74
N ALA A 1061 -18.68 8.55 11.55
CA ALA A 1061 -19.95 7.85 11.41
C ALA A 1061 -19.77 6.35 11.71
N MET A 1062 -20.66 5.79 12.53
CA MET A 1062 -20.68 4.38 12.90
C MET A 1062 -21.92 3.69 12.30
N TYR A 1063 -21.83 2.39 12.01
CA TYR A 1063 -23.02 1.63 11.68
C TYR A 1063 -23.95 1.53 12.89
N ASN A 1064 -25.23 1.85 12.69
CA ASN A 1064 -26.23 1.74 13.75
C ASN A 1064 -26.38 0.30 14.29
N ALA A 1065 -26.05 -0.72 13.49
CA ALA A 1065 -26.05 -2.11 13.93
C ALA A 1065 -24.97 -2.36 15.00
N ASP A 1066 -23.77 -1.83 14.78
CA ASP A 1066 -22.65 -1.95 15.70
C ASP A 1066 -22.93 -1.16 16.98
N CYS A 1067 -23.52 0.03 16.84
CA CYS A 1067 -23.95 0.87 17.96
C CYS A 1067 -25.00 0.17 18.85
N ARG A 1068 -25.94 -0.57 18.25
CA ARG A 1068 -26.91 -1.42 18.97
C ARG A 1068 -26.26 -2.62 19.66
N ALA A 1069 -25.13 -3.11 19.16
CA ALA A 1069 -24.41 -4.25 19.72
C ALA A 1069 -23.52 -3.88 20.92
N LEU A 1070 -23.28 -2.59 21.18
CA LEU A 1070 -22.51 -2.13 22.33
C LEU A 1070 -23.19 -2.48 23.67
N PRO A 1071 -22.44 -2.70 24.76
CA PRO A 1071 -23.00 -2.99 26.09
C PRO A 1071 -23.95 -1.89 26.61
N THR A 1072 -23.70 -0.64 26.22
CA THR A 1072 -24.52 0.55 26.50
C THR A 1072 -25.40 0.97 25.33
N GLY A 1073 -25.46 0.14 24.27
CA GLY A 1073 -26.16 0.43 23.01
C GLY A 1073 -27.66 0.59 23.20
N ASP A 1074 -28.27 1.51 22.43
CA ASP A 1074 -29.71 1.74 22.49
C ASP A 1074 -30.44 1.04 21.35
N ASN A 1075 -31.26 0.04 21.69
CA ASN A 1075 -32.10 -0.66 20.72
C ASN A 1075 -33.23 0.21 20.14
N SER A 1076 -33.44 1.43 20.65
CA SER A 1076 -34.39 2.40 20.07
C SER A 1076 -33.84 3.19 18.88
N ILE A 1077 -32.57 3.01 18.49
CA ILE A 1077 -31.97 3.65 17.31
C ILE A 1077 -32.74 3.24 16.06
N MET A 1078 -33.41 4.21 15.43
CA MET A 1078 -34.10 4.03 14.16
C MET A 1078 -33.18 4.41 13.00
N ASP A 1079 -32.82 3.45 12.13
CA ASP A 1079 -31.95 3.68 10.96
C ASP A 1079 -32.45 4.79 10.02
N ALA A 1080 -33.76 5.04 10.02
CA ALA A 1080 -34.36 6.12 9.25
C ALA A 1080 -34.12 7.52 9.85
N GLU A 1081 -34.03 7.66 11.18
CA GLU A 1081 -34.02 8.96 11.87
C GLU A 1081 -32.71 9.27 12.59
N ASN A 1082 -31.94 8.24 12.92
CA ASN A 1082 -30.72 8.34 13.71
C ASN A 1082 -29.51 7.87 12.93
N VAL A 1083 -28.38 8.52 13.20
CA VAL A 1083 -27.05 8.02 12.86
C VAL A 1083 -26.26 7.94 14.14
N CYS A 1084 -25.64 6.79 14.39
CA CYS A 1084 -24.68 6.69 15.47
C CYS A 1084 -23.34 7.28 15.01
N ILE A 1085 -22.77 8.14 15.85
CA ILE A 1085 -21.44 8.71 15.65
C ILE A 1085 -20.58 8.38 16.86
N GLU A 1086 -19.29 8.25 16.64
CA GLU A 1086 -18.32 7.96 17.70
C GLU A 1086 -17.14 8.92 17.65
N ASN A 1087 -16.31 8.87 18.69
CA ASN A 1087 -15.02 9.57 18.71
C ASN A 1087 -14.15 9.07 17.54
N TYR A 1088 -13.53 10.02 16.84
CA TYR A 1088 -12.68 9.71 15.68
C TYR A 1088 -11.42 8.91 16.05
N TYR A 1089 -10.93 9.11 17.29
CA TYR A 1089 -9.77 8.44 17.86
C TYR A 1089 -10.23 7.37 18.87
N ALA A 1090 -9.49 6.26 18.94
CA ALA A 1090 -9.93 5.05 19.65
C ALA A 1090 -9.72 5.04 21.17
N THR A 1091 -8.86 5.90 21.69
CA THR A 1091 -8.45 5.91 23.11
C THR A 1091 -9.35 6.76 24.01
N ASP A 1092 -10.32 7.49 23.43
CA ASP A 1092 -10.86 8.66 24.11
C ASP A 1092 -12.29 8.45 24.63
N THR A 1093 -12.51 8.92 25.85
CA THR A 1093 -13.79 8.83 26.57
C THR A 1093 -14.44 10.21 26.73
N VAL A 1094 -14.13 11.15 25.84
CA VAL A 1094 -14.62 12.53 25.93
C VAL A 1094 -16.10 12.57 25.54
N CYS A 1095 -16.91 13.24 26.37
CA CYS A 1095 -18.36 13.33 26.24
C CYS A 1095 -18.86 14.77 26.05
N PRO A 1096 -18.46 15.44 24.96
CA PRO A 1096 -18.82 16.83 24.73
C PRO A 1096 -20.18 16.99 24.03
N ASP A 1097 -20.74 15.88 23.53
CA ASP A 1097 -21.96 15.86 22.76
C ASP A 1097 -23.16 16.04 23.69
N ALA A 1098 -23.66 17.27 23.78
CA ALA A 1098 -24.87 17.65 24.50
C ALA A 1098 -26.02 17.82 23.50
N PRO A 1099 -27.29 17.59 23.87
CA PRO A 1099 -28.41 17.72 22.95
C PRO A 1099 -28.44 19.10 22.27
N GLY A 1100 -28.54 19.10 20.95
CA GLY A 1100 -28.60 20.32 20.13
C GLY A 1100 -27.27 20.79 19.55
N ASN A 1101 -26.14 20.15 19.88
CA ASN A 1101 -24.86 20.44 19.24
C ASN A 1101 -24.97 20.15 17.73
N PRO A 1102 -24.61 21.11 16.85
CA PRO A 1102 -24.51 20.85 15.43
C PRO A 1102 -23.37 19.87 15.12
N VAL A 1103 -23.65 18.90 14.23
CA VAL A 1103 -22.64 18.01 13.65
C VAL A 1103 -22.57 18.25 12.15
N GLU A 1104 -21.40 18.65 11.67
CA GLU A 1104 -21.16 19.01 10.27
C GLU A 1104 -20.21 18.06 9.56
N GLY A 1105 -20.40 17.91 8.25
CA GLY A 1105 -19.43 17.34 7.33
C GLY A 1105 -18.98 18.40 6.31
N ILE A 1106 -17.73 18.32 5.87
CA ILE A 1106 -17.16 19.30 4.92
C ILE A 1106 -17.28 18.76 3.51
N VAL A 1107 -17.77 19.59 2.59
CA VAL A 1107 -17.82 19.27 1.16
C VAL A 1107 -17.13 20.40 0.40
N ASP A 1108 -16.20 20.04 -0.48
CA ASP A 1108 -15.61 21.02 -1.40
C ASP A 1108 -16.69 21.51 -2.38
N TYR A 1109 -16.70 22.79 -2.75
CA TYR A 1109 -17.44 23.30 -3.88
C TYR A 1109 -16.58 24.26 -4.72
N ASN A 1110 -16.09 23.79 -5.87
CA ASN A 1110 -15.26 24.56 -6.79
C ASN A 1110 -14.06 25.23 -6.07
N GLY A 1111 -13.39 24.51 -5.16
CA GLY A 1111 -12.28 25.01 -4.36
C GLY A 1111 -12.69 25.80 -3.11
N THR A 1112 -13.98 25.83 -2.77
CA THR A 1112 -14.51 26.45 -1.55
C THR A 1112 -15.08 25.38 -0.64
N ARG A 1113 -14.45 25.11 0.51
CA ARG A 1113 -14.93 24.15 1.51
C ARG A 1113 -16.17 24.72 2.23
N ILE A 1114 -17.28 24.00 2.19
CA ILE A 1114 -18.54 24.41 2.84
C ILE A 1114 -18.89 23.40 3.93
N PRO A 1115 -19.22 23.85 5.15
CA PRO A 1115 -19.78 23.00 6.18
C PRO A 1115 -21.25 22.71 5.89
N LEU A 1116 -21.64 21.43 5.89
CA LEU A 1116 -23.03 21.01 5.84
C LEU A 1116 -23.40 20.32 7.14
N ILE A 1117 -24.42 20.85 7.83
CA ILE A 1117 -24.94 20.24 9.05
C ILE A 1117 -25.67 18.94 8.68
N VAL A 1118 -25.13 17.82 9.16
CA VAL A 1118 -25.64 16.47 8.95
C VAL A 1118 -26.76 16.14 9.95
N GLY A 1119 -26.64 16.66 11.17
CA GLY A 1119 -27.64 16.50 12.22
C GLY A 1119 -27.39 17.39 13.44
N THR A 1120 -28.25 17.24 14.44
CA THR A 1120 -27.99 17.72 15.81
C THR A 1120 -27.94 16.54 16.76
N THR A 1121 -26.99 16.55 17.69
CA THR A 1121 -26.89 15.51 18.72
C THR A 1121 -28.20 15.43 19.52
N SER A 1122 -28.67 14.21 19.77
CA SER A 1122 -29.91 13.92 20.48
C SER A 1122 -29.62 13.37 21.88
N TYR A 1123 -28.79 12.34 21.92
CA TYR A 1123 -28.43 11.60 23.13
C TYR A 1123 -26.99 11.13 23.03
N THR A 1124 -26.33 11.00 24.18
CA THR A 1124 -24.95 10.50 24.26
C THR A 1124 -24.89 9.36 25.27
N GLY A 1125 -24.39 8.21 24.83
CA GLY A 1125 -24.27 6.98 25.60
C GLY A 1125 -22.84 6.70 26.04
N GLY A 1126 -22.67 6.05 27.20
CA GLY A 1126 -21.36 5.64 27.73
C GLY A 1126 -20.63 6.69 28.58
N CYS A 1127 -21.26 7.83 28.88
CA CYS A 1127 -20.61 8.99 29.51
C CYS A 1127 -20.55 9.03 31.05
N LEU A 1128 -20.86 7.93 31.75
CA LEU A 1128 -21.01 7.95 33.22
C LEU A 1128 -20.52 6.68 33.94
N THR A 1129 -19.70 5.83 33.32
CA THR A 1129 -19.15 4.64 34.00
C THR A 1129 -17.67 4.80 34.30
N ALA A 1130 -17.27 4.51 35.54
CA ALA A 1130 -15.86 4.40 35.96
C ALA A 1130 -15.08 3.32 35.18
N ALA A 1131 -15.77 2.48 34.41
CA ALA A 1131 -15.22 1.59 33.41
C ALA A 1131 -15.16 2.33 32.06
N LYS A 1132 -13.97 2.49 31.48
CA LYS A 1132 -13.68 3.05 30.15
C LYS A 1132 -14.48 2.36 29.02
N THR A 1133 -15.77 2.63 28.89
CA THR A 1133 -16.64 2.09 27.84
C THR A 1133 -16.62 3.00 26.61
N GLN A 1134 -16.69 2.43 25.41
CA GLN A 1134 -16.77 3.17 24.15
C GLN A 1134 -17.94 4.17 24.20
N THR A 1135 -17.64 5.46 24.03
CA THR A 1135 -18.61 6.56 24.01
C THR A 1135 -19.14 6.76 22.60
N PHE A 1136 -20.44 6.96 22.47
CA PHE A 1136 -21.10 7.24 21.20
C PHE A 1136 -22.18 8.31 21.39
N ALA A 1137 -22.50 9.03 20.33
CA ALA A 1137 -23.62 9.94 20.29
C ALA A 1137 -24.61 9.52 19.20
N ILE A 1138 -25.89 9.73 19.50
CA ILE A 1138 -26.99 9.54 18.56
C ILE A 1138 -27.29 10.90 17.93
N LEU A 1139 -27.15 10.96 16.62
CA LEU A 1139 -27.38 12.14 15.80
C LEU A 1139 -28.79 12.10 15.20
N SER A 1140 -29.61 13.11 15.48
CA SER A 1140 -30.89 13.33 14.77
C SER A 1140 -30.60 13.75 13.32
N ARG A 1141 -30.99 12.95 12.34
CA ARG A 1141 -30.66 13.18 10.92
C ARG A 1141 -31.49 14.33 10.35
N ILE A 1142 -30.84 15.41 9.92
CA ILE A 1142 -31.57 16.56 9.33
C ILE A 1142 -32.19 16.23 7.97
N ALA A 1143 -31.53 15.38 7.17
CA ALA A 1143 -31.98 15.07 5.81
C ALA A 1143 -33.42 14.53 5.78
N VAL A 1144 -33.82 13.77 6.80
CA VAL A 1144 -35.17 13.18 6.92
C VAL A 1144 -36.20 14.10 7.58
N HIS A 1145 -35.82 15.32 7.96
CA HIS A 1145 -36.72 16.35 8.47
C HIS A 1145 -36.75 17.59 7.57
N MET A 1146 -36.08 17.55 6.42
CA MET A 1146 -35.80 18.70 5.56
C MET A 1146 -37.05 19.50 5.17
N THR A 1147 -38.21 18.86 5.06
CA THR A 1147 -39.42 19.59 4.65
C THR A 1147 -40.27 20.09 5.78
N TRP A 1148 -40.21 19.48 6.96
CA TRP A 1148 -40.68 20.18 8.14
C TRP A 1148 -39.89 21.48 8.33
N ILE A 1149 -38.56 21.41 8.15
CA ILE A 1149 -37.67 22.57 8.24
C ILE A 1149 -37.98 23.63 7.18
N LYS A 1150 -37.95 23.27 5.88
CA LYS A 1150 -38.29 24.19 4.78
C LYS A 1150 -39.69 24.78 4.92
N GLY A 1151 -40.63 23.96 5.40
CA GLY A 1151 -42.00 24.36 5.65
C GLY A 1151 -42.06 25.53 6.61
N ILE A 1152 -41.22 25.60 7.65
CA ILE A 1152 -41.24 26.69 8.64
C ILE A 1152 -40.32 27.85 8.22
N VAL A 1153 -39.10 27.55 7.76
CA VAL A 1153 -38.05 28.56 7.54
C VAL A 1153 -38.28 29.41 6.30
N GLU A 1154 -38.88 28.85 5.25
CA GLU A 1154 -39.14 29.58 3.99
C GLU A 1154 -40.55 30.18 3.88
N ARG A 1155 -41.34 30.08 4.97
CA ARG A 1155 -42.60 30.82 5.16
C ARG A 1155 -42.29 32.23 5.65
#